data_AF-A0A3B1BL17-F1
#
_entry.id   AF-A0A3B1BL17-F1
#
_cell.length_a   1.000
_cell.length_b   1.000
_cell.length_c   1.000
_cell.angle_alpha   90.00
_cell.angle_beta   90.00
_cell.angle_gamma   90.00
#
_symmetry.space_group_name_H-M   'P 1'
#
loop_
_entity.id
_entity.type
_entity.pdbx_description
1 polymer ?
#
loop_
_entity_poly.entity_id
_entity_poly.type
_entity_poly.pdbx_seq_one_letter_code
_entity_poly.pdbx_strand_id
1 'polypeptide(L)'
;RVFNPDPVTALSDNSLTDQGDSDYSALSLAYDEITLNDLNDPIGGYYYMVQGKYAKSMDITFPDVNPISETAPGNFTYNRSENGFEEVNIYYFIDKQRRYVGNLGFSPTWDYVENNSQTIAFDARGRTDRNATYERHNQYLKFGVPSDDVDAGEDVSVILHEYGHALHDALIGGSSGIKYPSTDTWGVTEGIGDYMSISYRRSTQATPYMPNNRSNWFAPDYGESILSIANAKYPGDWGSDKYEKMKVWASTLMDIEYNDATIPSSGTNLGRDITTKLLLTSIQYVTANNDVIDNVHAILQADRDIYDGSHLSVLASVFNQRGFFYNDQVSGTLTTNTIWSGNKYVVGDVTVDANVTLTIADDTFVFLAGGTSLKINGTLNVNGTSSNKVTFDFGSPTNYSGIKFYYGSSGTIDNAIIKNAFYGVYIMNSAPTIKNSEIYDCSYGIQSYYNSPTIETNKIYDITNYGIYAYSGSPTITDNYIHDTGSYGVALNATTDTYIRKNSIKKCDGGVFAWGNQSSIKMIGYTGNYYGLNEIEDYENEHGVLITGGTADLGVYGGSSYKYGYNNIIKNVGSVVKNSTSSMILAEKNYWGGTPVVTWFVGDVSWIKYLSSPYTSSGSSLDLNKTINVEPDKQMLYEASELTDSKSYNLASNMYKQLISEYPDSRYGGLALAWSMTSQKLIKDLETQRDYLQNQTTHKNKRVRNSAILWLQTLEAEAGNKEAADKVVNSTSIKETIGVEIRLNWANDLLNIYNDEKGAEAIFEELTKADASESTLSTIAAIKSTALNIEGTEEVPKSEESNNNVEEIVVSETKLNASYPNPFNPTATISYQLQYKSHVSLIVYNSIGQVVVELVNQQKEKGIYNVDFDASNLSSGLYIYRLQVNTPDGKGNFTQAKKMILLR
;
A
#
# COMPACT_ATOMS: atom_id res chain seq x y z
N ARG A 1 12.23 43.70 -6.27
CA ARG A 1 10.83 43.22 -6.28
C ARG A 1 10.71 42.08 -7.27
N VAL A 2 9.59 41.35 -7.26
CA VAL A 2 9.32 40.25 -8.21
C VAL A 2 7.84 40.25 -8.60
N PHE A 3 7.46 39.59 -9.69
CA PHE A 3 6.08 39.25 -10.00
C PHE A 3 5.82 37.78 -9.66
N ASN A 4 5.13 37.52 -8.54
CA ASN A 4 4.93 36.19 -7.97
C ASN A 4 3.44 35.86 -7.71
N PRO A 5 2.71 35.23 -8.67
CA PRO A 5 3.09 34.92 -10.05
C PRO A 5 3.05 36.17 -10.95
N ASP A 6 3.08 35.98 -12.27
CA ASP A 6 2.97 37.03 -13.28
C ASP A 6 1.77 37.99 -13.02
N PRO A 7 1.82 39.27 -13.43
CA PRO A 7 0.81 40.27 -13.06
C PRO A 7 -0.62 39.91 -13.48
N VAL A 8 -0.78 39.29 -14.65
CA VAL A 8 -2.08 38.88 -15.18
C VAL A 8 -2.69 37.79 -14.29
N THR A 9 -1.92 36.79 -13.89
CA THR A 9 -2.37 35.77 -12.92
C THR A 9 -2.59 36.36 -11.53
N ALA A 10 -1.66 37.17 -11.02
CA ALA A 10 -1.69 37.71 -9.65
C ALA A 10 -2.90 38.65 -9.42
N LEU A 11 -3.25 39.46 -10.42
CA LEU A 11 -4.37 40.41 -10.37
C LEU A 11 -5.66 39.85 -10.98
N SER A 12 -5.60 38.70 -11.66
CA SER A 12 -6.68 38.12 -12.46
C SER A 12 -7.23 39.08 -13.53
N ASP A 13 -6.33 39.86 -14.14
CA ASP A 13 -6.66 40.92 -15.10
C ASP A 13 -5.95 40.70 -16.45
N ASN A 14 -6.69 40.16 -17.42
CA ASN A 14 -6.23 39.94 -18.79
C ASN A 14 -6.21 41.21 -19.66
N SER A 15 -6.44 42.41 -19.09
CA SER A 15 -6.37 43.69 -19.82
C SER A 15 -5.04 44.44 -19.64
N LEU A 16 -4.16 43.92 -18.78
CA LEU A 16 -2.78 44.39 -18.64
C LEU A 16 -1.98 44.12 -19.91
N THR A 17 -1.13 45.06 -20.30
CA THR A 17 -0.20 44.92 -21.44
C THR A 17 1.16 45.57 -21.13
N ASP A 18 2.16 45.28 -21.96
CA ASP A 18 3.55 45.76 -21.79
C ASP A 18 3.70 47.30 -21.68
N GLN A 19 2.90 48.10 -22.39
CA GLN A 19 3.05 49.58 -22.43
C GLN A 19 4.43 50.10 -22.92
N GLY A 20 5.28 49.27 -23.56
CA GLY A 20 6.64 49.61 -23.96
C GLY A 20 7.57 49.69 -22.75
N ASP A 21 7.75 48.56 -22.04
CA ASP A 21 8.54 48.40 -20.80
C ASP A 21 8.15 49.35 -19.64
N SER A 22 7.12 50.18 -19.81
CA SER A 22 6.76 51.19 -18.82
C SER A 22 6.05 50.58 -17.61
N ASP A 23 6.42 50.99 -16.40
CA ASP A 23 5.66 50.68 -15.19
C ASP A 23 4.43 51.60 -15.03
N TYR A 24 3.34 51.05 -14.50
CA TYR A 24 2.08 51.77 -14.36
C TYR A 24 1.24 51.28 -13.18
N SER A 25 0.37 52.15 -12.67
CA SER A 25 -0.28 52.00 -11.37
C SER A 25 -1.14 50.74 -11.19
N ALA A 26 -1.59 50.08 -12.27
CA ALA A 26 -2.31 48.81 -12.17
C ALA A 26 -1.41 47.67 -11.67
N LEU A 27 -0.12 47.66 -12.04
CA LEU A 27 0.86 46.66 -11.62
C LEU A 27 1.28 46.80 -10.14
N SER A 28 0.91 47.90 -9.48
CA SER A 28 1.33 48.21 -8.10
C SER A 28 0.95 47.17 -7.04
N LEU A 29 -0.06 46.32 -7.32
CA LEU A 29 -0.48 45.21 -6.45
C LEU A 29 0.07 43.84 -6.87
N ALA A 30 0.80 43.74 -8.00
CA ALA A 30 1.46 42.52 -8.46
C ALA A 30 2.91 42.40 -7.95
N TYR A 31 3.53 43.50 -7.52
CA TYR A 31 4.90 43.52 -7.01
C TYR A 31 5.00 42.92 -5.60
N ASP A 32 5.66 41.78 -5.51
CA ASP A 32 6.06 41.16 -4.25
C ASP A 32 7.43 41.72 -3.78
N GLU A 33 7.52 42.09 -2.50
CA GLU A 33 8.79 42.46 -1.85
C GLU A 33 9.36 41.25 -1.08
N ILE A 34 10.35 40.61 -1.69
CA ILE A 34 10.96 39.36 -1.22
C ILE A 34 12.41 39.54 -0.76
N THR A 35 12.93 38.56 -0.01
CA THR A 35 14.35 38.47 0.34
C THR A 35 15.07 37.57 -0.66
N LEU A 36 16.17 38.07 -1.25
CA LEU A 36 17.09 37.27 -2.06
C LEU A 36 18.03 36.48 -1.13
N ASN A 37 17.92 35.16 -1.16
CA ASN A 37 18.69 34.28 -0.27
C ASN A 37 20.09 33.98 -0.82
N ASP A 38 21.05 33.75 0.08
CA ASP A 38 22.41 33.28 -0.21
C ASP A 38 23.14 34.04 -1.35
N LEU A 39 22.93 35.36 -1.46
CA LEU A 39 23.73 36.23 -2.33
C LEU A 39 25.19 36.26 -1.84
N ASN A 40 26.14 36.24 -2.77
CA ASN A 40 27.57 36.24 -2.45
C ASN A 40 28.05 37.58 -1.86
N ASP A 41 29.16 37.51 -1.10
CA ASP A 41 29.91 38.69 -0.64
C ASP A 41 30.32 39.62 -1.80
N PRO A 42 30.45 40.94 -1.53
CA PRO A 42 30.59 41.93 -2.59
C PRO A 42 31.93 41.84 -3.31
N ILE A 43 31.89 41.83 -4.65
CA ILE A 43 33.08 41.79 -5.50
C ILE A 43 33.93 43.03 -5.24
N GLY A 44 35.23 42.80 -5.00
CA GLY A 44 36.19 43.84 -4.64
C GLY A 44 35.94 44.51 -3.27
N GLY A 45 34.93 44.09 -2.52
CA GLY A 45 34.50 44.74 -1.27
C GLY A 45 33.53 45.92 -1.46
N TYR A 46 33.01 46.17 -2.67
CA TYR A 46 32.19 47.36 -2.97
C TYR A 46 30.87 47.09 -3.70
N TYR A 47 30.77 45.99 -4.46
CA TYR A 47 29.62 45.73 -5.34
C TYR A 47 29.03 44.33 -5.12
N TYR A 48 27.79 44.27 -4.67
CA TYR A 48 26.96 43.07 -4.69
C TYR A 48 26.47 42.85 -6.13
N MET A 49 26.43 41.60 -6.59
CA MET A 49 25.87 41.21 -7.89
C MET A 49 24.67 40.28 -7.66
N VAL A 50 23.82 40.10 -8.67
CA VAL A 50 22.75 39.09 -8.65
C VAL A 50 23.36 37.68 -8.87
N GLN A 51 24.08 37.20 -7.86
CA GLN A 51 24.73 35.89 -7.84
C GLN A 51 24.69 35.29 -6.43
N GLY A 52 24.56 33.97 -6.36
CA GLY A 52 24.53 33.25 -5.11
C GLY A 52 24.60 31.74 -5.33
N LYS A 53 24.17 30.99 -4.31
CA LYS A 53 24.36 29.53 -4.25
C LYS A 53 23.77 28.76 -5.44
N TYR A 54 22.60 29.17 -5.95
CA TYR A 54 21.82 28.38 -6.91
C TYR A 54 21.61 29.04 -8.28
N ALA A 55 21.76 30.36 -8.39
CA ALA A 55 21.63 31.11 -9.63
C ALA A 55 22.71 32.19 -9.74
N LYS A 56 23.10 32.54 -10.97
CA LYS A 56 24.10 33.58 -11.24
C LYS A 56 23.78 34.33 -12.53
N SER A 57 23.53 35.63 -12.41
CA SER A 57 23.42 36.53 -13.56
C SER A 57 24.78 36.72 -14.23
N MET A 58 24.82 36.62 -15.56
CA MET A 58 26.01 36.77 -16.40
C MET A 58 25.64 37.33 -17.77
N ASP A 59 26.45 38.26 -18.28
CA ASP A 59 26.49 38.63 -19.69
C ASP A 59 27.19 37.49 -20.46
N ILE A 60 26.46 36.79 -21.32
CA ILE A 60 26.92 35.58 -22.04
C ILE A 60 26.73 35.73 -23.56
N THR A 61 25.70 36.46 -23.97
CA THR A 61 25.17 36.46 -25.33
C THR A 61 24.70 37.86 -25.74
N PHE A 62 24.97 38.25 -26.98
CA PHE A 62 24.55 39.55 -27.50
C PHE A 62 23.03 39.78 -27.34
N PRO A 63 22.56 40.96 -26.88
CA PRO A 63 23.32 42.19 -26.61
C PRO A 63 24.18 42.15 -25.33
N ASP A 64 25.44 42.57 -25.48
CA ASP A 64 26.45 42.68 -24.42
C ASP A 64 26.00 43.70 -23.33
N VAL A 65 25.29 43.22 -22.31
CA VAL A 65 24.76 44.03 -21.19
C VAL A 65 25.24 43.46 -19.87
N ASN A 66 26.22 44.12 -19.27
CA ASN A 66 26.79 43.76 -17.96
C ASN A 66 25.68 43.57 -16.89
N PRO A 67 25.73 42.50 -16.08
CA PRO A 67 24.79 42.28 -14.99
C PRO A 67 24.77 43.44 -14.00
N ILE A 68 23.59 43.73 -13.43
CA ILE A 68 23.44 44.81 -12.46
C ILE A 68 24.23 44.56 -11.16
N SER A 69 24.73 45.67 -10.60
CA SER A 69 25.58 45.68 -9.41
C SER A 69 25.15 46.75 -8.42
N GLU A 70 25.07 46.41 -7.14
CA GLU A 70 24.62 47.32 -6.09
C GLU A 70 25.64 47.59 -4.99
N THR A 71 25.56 48.78 -4.40
CA THR A 71 26.47 49.21 -3.32
C THR A 71 26.04 48.74 -1.93
N ALA A 72 24.81 48.23 -1.77
CA ALA A 72 24.32 47.62 -0.54
C ALA A 72 23.27 46.51 -0.83
N PRO A 73 23.14 45.46 0.01
CA PRO A 73 22.24 44.34 -0.27
C PRO A 73 20.74 44.70 -0.33
N GLY A 74 20.33 45.81 0.27
CA GLY A 74 18.94 46.28 0.27
C GLY A 74 18.52 47.01 -1.01
N ASN A 75 19.46 47.31 -1.92
CA ASN A 75 19.18 48.18 -3.06
C ASN A 75 18.54 47.45 -4.26
N PHE A 76 18.43 46.12 -4.26
CA PHE A 76 17.85 45.33 -5.36
C PHE A 76 16.30 45.44 -5.46
N THR A 77 15.80 46.68 -5.47
CA THR A 77 14.39 47.07 -5.33
C THR A 77 13.93 47.87 -6.56
N TYR A 78 13.99 47.22 -7.71
CA TYR A 78 13.57 47.77 -9.00
C TYR A 78 12.06 47.66 -9.23
N ASN A 79 11.54 48.50 -10.11
CA ASN A 79 10.29 48.29 -10.86
C ASN A 79 10.61 47.72 -12.26
N ARG A 80 9.62 47.26 -13.04
CA ARG A 80 9.89 46.58 -14.32
C ARG A 80 10.67 47.40 -15.34
N SER A 81 10.49 48.72 -15.41
CA SER A 81 11.17 49.60 -16.39
C SER A 81 12.65 49.87 -16.07
N GLU A 82 13.32 48.93 -15.40
CA GLU A 82 14.68 49.05 -14.90
C GLU A 82 15.39 47.70 -14.97
N ASN A 83 16.39 47.61 -15.85
CA ASN A 83 17.73 47.08 -15.53
C ASN A 83 17.76 45.79 -14.66
N GLY A 84 17.59 45.95 -13.35
CA GLY A 84 17.71 44.86 -12.39
C GLY A 84 16.46 44.04 -12.12
N PHE A 85 15.29 44.37 -12.64
CA PHE A 85 14.06 43.67 -12.31
C PHE A 85 14.07 42.22 -12.79
N GLU A 86 14.41 41.98 -14.06
CA GLU A 86 14.48 40.68 -14.72
C GLU A 86 15.51 39.81 -14.02
N GLU A 87 16.70 40.37 -13.73
CA GLU A 87 17.77 39.65 -13.04
C GLU A 87 17.32 39.19 -11.65
N VAL A 88 16.67 40.06 -10.88
CA VAL A 88 16.14 39.78 -9.54
C VAL A 88 15.00 38.76 -9.60
N ASN A 89 14.13 38.84 -10.61
CA ASN A 89 12.98 37.97 -10.81
C ASN A 89 13.43 36.55 -11.25
N ILE A 90 14.31 36.45 -12.24
CA ILE A 90 14.95 35.21 -12.70
C ILE A 90 15.72 34.54 -11.55
N TYR A 91 16.57 35.28 -10.84
CA TYR A 91 17.31 34.74 -9.68
C TYR A 91 16.37 34.14 -8.63
N TYR A 92 15.34 34.91 -8.23
CA TYR A 92 14.40 34.49 -7.19
C TYR A 92 13.69 33.17 -7.55
N PHE A 93 13.19 33.03 -8.77
CA PHE A 93 12.46 31.82 -9.17
C PHE A 93 13.37 30.60 -9.36
N ILE A 94 14.57 30.78 -9.91
CA ILE A 94 15.56 29.69 -9.97
C ILE A 94 15.96 29.26 -8.56
N ASP A 95 16.31 30.20 -7.66
CA ASP A 95 16.66 29.91 -6.26
C ASP A 95 15.54 29.17 -5.53
N LYS A 96 14.30 29.67 -5.62
CA LYS A 96 13.11 29.12 -4.98
C LYS A 96 12.80 27.70 -5.48
N GLN A 97 12.78 27.48 -6.79
CA GLN A 97 12.49 26.16 -7.36
C GLN A 97 13.66 25.18 -7.16
N ARG A 98 14.92 25.65 -7.16
CA ARG A 98 16.11 24.82 -6.86
C ARG A 98 16.17 24.38 -5.40
N ARG A 99 15.67 25.20 -4.45
CA ARG A 99 15.47 24.82 -3.04
C ARG A 99 14.33 23.83 -2.87
N TYR A 100 13.19 24.01 -3.56
CA TYR A 100 12.09 23.03 -3.57
C TYR A 100 12.55 21.65 -4.08
N VAL A 101 13.25 21.60 -5.22
CA VAL A 101 13.88 20.39 -5.77
C VAL A 101 14.89 19.77 -4.78
N GLY A 102 15.63 20.60 -4.04
CA GLY A 102 16.51 20.18 -2.95
C GLY A 102 15.77 19.51 -1.78
N ASN A 103 14.63 20.05 -1.37
CA ASN A 103 13.80 19.51 -0.29
C ASN A 103 13.18 18.14 -0.64
N LEU A 104 12.91 17.87 -1.92
CA LEU A 104 12.49 16.54 -2.40
C LEU A 104 13.64 15.51 -2.43
N GLY A 105 14.89 15.96 -2.25
CA GLY A 105 16.09 15.11 -2.15
C GLY A 105 17.08 15.25 -3.31
N PHE A 106 16.81 16.06 -4.33
CA PHE A 106 17.62 16.12 -5.55
C PHE A 106 18.64 17.25 -5.53
N SER A 107 19.87 16.96 -5.97
CA SER A 107 20.94 17.96 -6.12
C SER A 107 21.50 17.97 -7.54
N PRO A 108 20.72 18.41 -8.55
CA PRO A 108 21.23 18.61 -9.92
C PRO A 108 22.39 19.61 -9.95
N THR A 109 23.25 19.41 -10.94
CA THR A 109 24.48 20.18 -11.17
C THR A 109 24.69 20.47 -12.66
N TRP A 110 25.37 21.58 -12.95
CA TRP A 110 25.72 22.05 -14.29
C TRP A 110 27.18 22.50 -14.32
N ASP A 111 27.81 22.49 -15.50
CA ASP A 111 29.25 22.70 -15.63
C ASP A 111 29.66 24.14 -16.04
N TYR A 112 28.71 24.99 -16.44
CA TYR A 112 29.01 26.31 -17.02
C TYR A 112 29.72 27.27 -16.06
N VAL A 113 29.17 27.41 -14.84
CA VAL A 113 29.67 28.36 -13.84
C VAL A 113 30.99 27.86 -13.26
N GLU A 114 30.94 26.62 -12.75
CA GLU A 114 32.06 25.80 -12.31
C GLU A 114 31.67 24.34 -12.58
N ASN A 115 32.63 23.48 -12.90
CA ASN A 115 32.40 22.07 -13.19
C ASN A 115 31.67 21.35 -12.03
N ASN A 116 30.51 20.74 -12.31
CA ASN A 116 29.61 20.10 -11.36
C ASN A 116 29.04 21.06 -10.28
N SER A 117 28.80 22.34 -10.61
CA SER A 117 28.21 23.31 -9.70
C SER A 117 26.70 23.13 -9.53
N GLN A 118 26.16 23.41 -8.34
CA GLN A 118 24.71 23.51 -8.12
C GLN A 118 24.14 24.87 -8.56
N THR A 119 24.99 25.79 -9.03
CA THR A 119 24.64 27.12 -9.55
C THR A 119 24.44 27.04 -11.06
N ILE A 120 23.25 27.41 -11.55
CA ILE A 120 23.03 27.62 -12.99
C ILE A 120 23.29 29.09 -13.35
N ALA A 121 23.95 29.33 -14.49
CA ALA A 121 24.07 30.68 -15.03
C ALA A 121 22.80 31.05 -15.81
N PHE A 122 22.42 32.32 -15.71
CA PHE A 122 21.43 32.91 -16.59
C PHE A 122 21.94 34.24 -17.16
N ASP A 123 21.55 34.50 -18.40
CA ASP A 123 21.70 35.77 -19.08
C ASP A 123 20.31 36.37 -19.22
N ALA A 124 20.01 37.42 -18.45
CA ALA A 124 18.70 38.04 -18.43
C ALA A 124 18.37 38.79 -19.74
N ARG A 125 19.38 39.05 -20.60
CA ARG A 125 19.25 39.89 -21.80
C ARG A 125 19.84 39.28 -23.06
N GLY A 126 20.26 38.02 -23.01
CA GLY A 126 20.98 37.32 -24.07
C GLY A 126 20.23 37.04 -25.38
N ARG A 127 19.09 37.70 -25.61
CA ARG A 127 18.35 37.72 -26.89
C ARG A 127 17.58 39.04 -27.07
N THR A 128 17.24 39.39 -28.31
CA THR A 128 16.40 40.56 -28.66
C THR A 128 15.05 40.17 -29.29
N ASP A 129 14.65 38.90 -29.19
CA ASP A 129 13.38 38.38 -29.69
C ASP A 129 12.53 37.86 -28.52
N ARG A 130 11.20 37.84 -28.69
CA ARG A 130 10.22 37.29 -27.74
C ARG A 130 10.38 35.77 -27.62
N ASN A 131 11.42 35.36 -26.89
CA ASN A 131 11.81 33.97 -26.69
C ASN A 131 12.71 33.81 -25.44
N ALA A 132 12.82 32.59 -24.92
CA ALA A 132 13.80 32.20 -23.91
C ALA A 132 14.46 30.87 -24.33
N THR A 133 15.59 30.49 -23.73
CA THR A 133 16.26 29.21 -24.07
C THR A 133 17.24 28.73 -23.01
N TYR A 134 17.16 27.45 -22.61
CA TYR A 134 18.27 26.71 -22.02
C TYR A 134 19.27 26.25 -23.10
N GLU A 135 20.47 26.84 -23.14
CA GLU A 135 21.54 26.47 -24.07
C GLU A 135 22.27 25.20 -23.62
N ARG A 136 21.62 24.06 -23.85
CA ARG A 136 22.03 22.72 -23.38
C ARG A 136 23.49 22.34 -23.64
N HIS A 137 24.13 22.81 -24.72
CA HIS A 137 25.54 22.47 -25.00
C HIS A 137 26.53 23.09 -24.00
N ASN A 138 26.16 24.23 -23.44
CA ASN A 138 26.99 24.98 -22.50
C ASN A 138 26.40 24.99 -21.09
N GLN A 139 25.11 24.69 -20.92
CA GLN A 139 24.36 24.64 -19.66
C GLN A 139 24.14 26.00 -18.97
N TYR A 140 23.63 26.98 -19.72
CA TYR A 140 23.14 28.26 -19.20
C TYR A 140 21.75 28.61 -19.76
N LEU A 141 21.03 29.50 -19.07
CA LEU A 141 19.74 30.04 -19.50
C LEU A 141 19.95 31.40 -20.19
N LYS A 142 19.15 31.74 -21.21
CA LYS A 142 19.13 33.08 -21.83
C LYS A 142 17.69 33.54 -22.07
N PHE A 143 17.42 34.79 -21.71
CA PHE A 143 16.11 35.43 -21.80
C PHE A 143 16.14 36.56 -22.82
N GLY A 144 15.02 36.75 -23.52
CA GLY A 144 14.87 37.75 -24.56
C GLY A 144 14.20 39.02 -24.08
N VAL A 145 14.73 40.15 -24.56
CA VAL A 145 14.21 41.49 -24.31
C VAL A 145 13.73 42.13 -25.63
N PRO A 146 12.47 41.87 -26.06
CA PRO A 146 11.91 42.40 -27.30
C PRO A 146 11.59 43.89 -27.20
N SER A 147 11.47 44.58 -28.34
CA SER A 147 11.28 46.05 -28.39
C SER A 147 9.83 46.54 -28.26
N ASP A 148 8.88 45.61 -28.27
CA ASP A 148 7.46 45.84 -28.56
C ASP A 148 6.55 44.78 -27.92
N ASP A 149 7.08 44.05 -26.93
CA ASP A 149 6.46 42.97 -26.17
C ASP A 149 7.08 42.90 -24.76
N VAL A 150 6.49 42.13 -23.84
CA VAL A 150 6.99 41.92 -22.45
C VAL A 150 8.35 41.21 -22.44
N ASP A 151 9.21 41.54 -21.47
CA ASP A 151 10.52 40.89 -21.26
C ASP A 151 10.37 39.45 -20.74
N ALA A 152 11.14 38.51 -21.29
CA ALA A 152 11.05 37.08 -20.92
C ALA A 152 11.46 36.79 -19.47
N GLY A 153 12.17 37.74 -18.84
CA GLY A 153 12.54 37.70 -17.42
C GLY A 153 11.43 38.13 -16.45
N GLU A 154 10.29 38.64 -16.91
CA GLU A 154 9.17 39.06 -16.04
C GLU A 154 8.23 37.90 -15.66
N ASP A 155 8.03 36.93 -16.56
CA ASP A 155 7.04 35.86 -16.39
C ASP A 155 7.66 34.58 -15.80
N VAL A 156 7.31 34.30 -14.53
CA VAL A 156 7.71 33.07 -13.80
C VAL A 156 7.48 31.79 -14.60
N SER A 157 6.44 31.74 -15.43
CA SER A 157 6.12 30.54 -16.20
C SER A 157 7.06 30.29 -17.38
N VAL A 158 7.77 31.33 -17.86
CA VAL A 158 8.86 31.19 -18.84
C VAL A 158 10.14 30.75 -18.14
N ILE A 159 10.48 31.41 -17.03
CA ILE A 159 11.68 31.13 -16.22
C ILE A 159 11.70 29.67 -15.76
N LEU A 160 10.57 29.16 -15.27
CA LEU A 160 10.46 27.78 -14.80
C LEU A 160 10.30 26.74 -15.91
N HIS A 161 9.90 27.12 -17.13
CA HIS A 161 9.94 26.23 -18.30
C HIS A 161 11.39 25.93 -18.69
N GLU A 162 12.22 26.97 -18.87
CA GLU A 162 13.62 26.81 -19.25
C GLU A 162 14.45 26.16 -18.13
N TYR A 163 14.18 26.49 -16.86
CA TYR A 163 14.76 25.76 -15.73
C TYR A 163 14.33 24.27 -15.70
N GLY A 164 13.12 23.94 -16.19
CA GLY A 164 12.66 22.56 -16.38
C GLY A 164 13.50 21.79 -17.40
N HIS A 165 13.85 22.40 -18.54
CA HIS A 165 14.83 21.83 -19.48
C HIS A 165 16.20 21.62 -18.83
N ALA A 166 16.69 22.59 -18.07
CA ALA A 166 17.97 22.50 -17.38
C ALA A 166 18.01 21.38 -16.33
N LEU A 167 16.90 21.19 -15.60
CA LEU A 167 16.74 20.14 -14.60
C LEU A 167 16.72 18.74 -15.23
N HIS A 168 16.01 18.57 -16.35
CA HIS A 168 15.97 17.31 -17.08
C HIS A 168 17.34 16.94 -17.66
N ASP A 169 18.05 17.89 -18.28
CA ASP A 169 19.41 17.67 -18.80
C ASP A 169 20.42 17.30 -17.70
N ALA A 170 20.37 17.95 -16.54
CA ALA A 170 21.23 17.60 -15.40
C ALA A 170 20.95 16.18 -14.88
N LEU A 171 19.69 15.79 -14.72
CA LEU A 171 19.30 14.51 -14.13
C LEU A 171 19.47 13.31 -15.08
N ILE A 172 19.45 13.51 -16.41
CA ILE A 172 19.65 12.44 -17.40
C ILE A 172 21.13 12.23 -17.78
N GLY A 173 22.06 12.87 -17.08
CA GLY A 173 23.52 12.78 -17.30
C GLY A 173 24.03 13.80 -18.33
N GLY A 174 23.95 15.07 -17.96
CA GLY A 174 24.28 16.22 -18.81
C GLY A 174 25.71 16.27 -19.37
N SER A 175 25.99 17.27 -20.21
CA SER A 175 27.32 17.55 -20.79
C SER A 175 27.96 16.41 -21.61
N SER A 176 27.17 15.68 -22.41
CA SER A 176 27.69 14.60 -23.30
C SER A 176 27.30 14.71 -24.79
N GLY A 177 26.78 15.86 -25.24
CA GLY A 177 26.58 16.17 -26.66
C GLY A 177 25.47 15.37 -27.38
N ILE A 178 24.68 14.58 -26.65
CA ILE A 178 23.57 13.78 -27.21
C ILE A 178 22.41 14.71 -27.57
N LYS A 179 22.45 15.28 -28.78
CA LYS A 179 21.31 15.95 -29.43
C LYS A 179 20.05 15.10 -29.22
N TYR A 180 18.92 15.71 -28.80
CA TYR A 180 17.65 15.00 -28.61
C TYR A 180 17.34 14.16 -29.86
N PRO A 181 17.37 12.81 -29.77
CA PRO A 181 17.55 11.96 -30.94
C PRO A 181 16.22 11.60 -31.61
N SER A 182 15.13 11.61 -30.84
CA SER A 182 13.75 11.49 -31.29
C SER A 182 12.98 12.79 -31.01
N THR A 183 11.81 12.97 -31.65
CA THR A 183 10.86 14.02 -31.22
C THR A 183 10.13 13.64 -29.94
N ASP A 184 10.21 12.38 -29.48
CA ASP A 184 9.62 11.90 -28.23
C ASP A 184 10.37 12.43 -27.00
N THR A 185 11.70 12.26 -26.94
CA THR A 185 12.52 12.84 -25.86
C THR A 185 12.41 14.38 -25.86
N TRP A 186 12.18 14.99 -27.04
CA TRP A 186 11.93 16.42 -27.15
C TRP A 186 10.54 16.80 -26.60
N GLY A 187 9.47 16.12 -26.98
CA GLY A 187 8.13 16.36 -26.41
C GLY A 187 8.07 16.14 -24.90
N VAL A 188 8.79 15.13 -24.39
CA VAL A 188 8.93 14.87 -22.95
C VAL A 188 9.65 16.02 -22.24
N THR A 189 10.78 16.53 -22.75
CA THR A 189 11.52 17.63 -22.08
C THR A 189 10.73 18.94 -22.05
N GLU A 190 9.97 19.26 -23.10
CA GLU A 190 9.13 20.46 -23.13
C GLU A 190 7.92 20.28 -22.20
N GLY A 191 7.40 19.05 -22.10
CA GLY A 191 6.30 18.70 -21.19
C GLY A 191 6.71 18.78 -19.72
N ILE A 192 7.97 18.50 -19.41
CA ILE A 192 8.56 18.73 -18.08
C ILE A 192 8.68 20.23 -17.78
N GLY A 193 9.08 21.05 -18.75
CA GLY A 193 9.10 22.52 -18.62
C GLY A 193 7.71 23.10 -18.33
N ASP A 194 6.72 22.76 -19.16
CA ASP A 194 5.34 23.22 -18.99
C ASP A 194 4.70 22.66 -17.70
N TYR A 195 5.00 21.42 -17.29
CA TYR A 195 4.59 20.89 -15.97
C TYR A 195 5.17 21.70 -14.81
N MET A 196 6.50 21.90 -14.78
CA MET A 196 7.19 22.61 -13.70
C MET A 196 6.70 24.05 -13.53
N SER A 197 6.41 24.71 -14.66
CA SER A 197 5.79 26.02 -14.76
C SER A 197 4.35 26.08 -14.21
N ILE A 198 3.45 25.22 -14.71
CA ILE A 198 2.03 25.22 -14.31
C ILE A 198 1.87 24.76 -12.87
N SER A 199 2.57 23.70 -12.46
CA SER A 199 2.58 23.17 -11.09
C SER A 199 3.00 24.25 -10.07
N TYR A 200 4.01 25.06 -10.40
CA TYR A 200 4.36 26.22 -9.56
C TYR A 200 3.23 27.25 -9.49
N ARG A 201 2.73 27.73 -10.63
CA ARG A 201 1.72 28.82 -10.70
C ARG A 201 0.37 28.41 -10.12
N ARG A 202 0.03 27.11 -10.13
CA ARG A 202 -1.13 26.57 -9.40
C ARG A 202 -0.92 26.58 -7.88
N SER A 203 0.28 26.28 -7.41
CA SER A 203 0.61 26.26 -5.97
C SER A 203 0.60 27.63 -5.29
N THR A 204 0.64 28.73 -6.05
CA THR A 204 0.56 30.11 -5.52
C THR A 204 -0.86 30.65 -5.40
N GLN A 205 -1.91 29.89 -5.74
CA GLN A 205 -3.28 30.40 -5.83
C GLN A 205 -4.26 29.74 -4.84
N ALA A 206 -5.24 30.53 -4.37
CA ALA A 206 -6.32 30.06 -3.50
C ALA A 206 -7.25 29.03 -4.18
N THR A 207 -7.31 29.03 -5.52
CA THR A 207 -8.03 28.04 -6.33
C THR A 207 -7.10 27.49 -7.42
N PRO A 208 -6.39 26.36 -7.19
CA PRO A 208 -5.34 25.83 -8.08
C PRO A 208 -5.77 25.35 -9.49
N TYR A 209 -6.97 25.67 -9.95
CA TYR A 209 -7.55 25.15 -11.20
C TYR A 209 -7.35 26.08 -12.41
N MET A 210 -6.92 27.32 -12.18
CA MET A 210 -6.66 28.36 -13.19
C MET A 210 -5.27 28.97 -12.96
N PRO A 211 -4.69 29.70 -13.93
CA PRO A 211 -4.81 29.51 -15.37
C PRO A 211 -3.85 28.40 -15.85
N ASN A 212 -4.14 27.80 -17.01
CA ASN A 212 -3.42 26.63 -17.53
C ASN A 212 -2.66 26.89 -18.85
N ASN A 213 -2.54 28.17 -19.25
CA ASN A 213 -1.81 28.62 -20.43
C ASN A 213 -0.29 28.51 -20.22
N ARG A 214 0.53 28.41 -21.27
CA ARG A 214 2.00 28.42 -21.11
C ARG A 214 2.48 29.68 -20.37
N SER A 215 1.98 30.84 -20.78
CA SER A 215 2.23 32.15 -20.20
C SER A 215 0.93 32.95 -20.23
N ASN A 216 0.80 33.96 -19.35
CA ASN A 216 -0.29 34.94 -19.42
C ASN A 216 0.22 36.38 -19.58
N TRP A 217 1.47 36.66 -19.18
CA TRP A 217 2.07 38.00 -19.24
C TRP A 217 3.04 38.14 -20.40
N PHE A 218 4.05 37.27 -20.47
CA PHE A 218 5.06 37.31 -21.54
C PHE A 218 4.47 36.99 -22.94
N ALA A 219 3.49 36.09 -23.01
CA ALA A 219 2.88 35.72 -24.28
C ALA A 219 1.40 35.33 -24.18
N PRO A 220 0.49 36.29 -23.87
CA PRO A 220 -0.96 36.05 -23.86
C PRO A 220 -1.49 35.51 -25.20
N ASP A 221 -0.93 35.95 -26.33
CA ASP A 221 -1.36 35.54 -27.68
C ASP A 221 -1.16 34.06 -27.98
N TYR A 222 -0.29 33.36 -27.24
CA TYR A 222 -0.14 31.92 -27.43
C TYR A 222 -1.42 31.16 -27.03
N GLY A 223 -2.29 31.74 -26.19
CA GLY A 223 -3.74 31.49 -26.11
C GLY A 223 -4.23 30.08 -25.71
N GLU A 224 -3.38 29.07 -25.82
CA GLU A 224 -3.68 27.68 -25.58
C GLU A 224 -3.37 27.32 -24.13
N SER A 225 -4.42 27.13 -23.35
CA SER A 225 -4.35 26.34 -22.13
C SER A 225 -3.84 24.95 -22.50
N ILE A 226 -2.67 24.54 -21.98
CA ILE A 226 -2.08 23.23 -22.26
C ILE A 226 -3.04 22.10 -21.82
N LEU A 227 -3.86 22.37 -20.80
CA LEU A 227 -4.91 21.49 -20.29
C LEU A 227 -6.29 21.70 -20.96
N SER A 228 -6.47 22.60 -21.94
CA SER A 228 -7.75 22.63 -22.70
C SER A 228 -7.91 21.41 -23.59
N ILE A 229 -6.80 20.72 -23.84
CA ILE A 229 -6.69 19.43 -24.51
C ILE A 229 -6.56 18.30 -23.47
N ALA A 230 -7.26 18.41 -22.32
CA ALA A 230 -7.30 17.36 -21.30
C ALA A 230 -7.78 15.99 -21.83
N ASN A 231 -8.45 15.96 -22.97
CA ASN A 231 -8.84 14.72 -23.65
C ASN A 231 -7.75 14.10 -24.55
N ALA A 232 -6.56 14.73 -24.68
CA ALA A 232 -5.46 14.22 -25.51
C ALA A 232 -4.88 12.91 -24.95
N LYS A 233 -4.73 11.91 -25.82
CA LYS A 233 -4.33 10.54 -25.48
C LYS A 233 -3.25 9.99 -26.40
N TYR A 234 -2.34 9.22 -25.83
CA TYR A 234 -1.48 8.33 -26.58
C TYR A 234 -2.29 7.15 -27.17
N PRO A 235 -1.95 6.62 -28.36
CA PRO A 235 -1.03 7.18 -29.35
C PRO A 235 -1.70 8.21 -30.29
N GLY A 236 -3.02 8.42 -30.19
CA GLY A 236 -3.81 9.16 -31.19
C GLY A 236 -3.43 10.65 -31.35
N ASP A 237 -3.26 11.34 -30.23
CA ASP A 237 -2.84 12.75 -30.17
C ASP A 237 -1.31 12.89 -29.96
N TRP A 238 -0.59 11.77 -29.90
CA TRP A 238 0.87 11.74 -29.81
C TRP A 238 1.49 11.93 -31.20
N GLY A 239 1.30 13.16 -31.72
CA GLY A 239 1.54 13.54 -33.11
C GLY A 239 3.00 13.53 -33.57
N SER A 240 3.28 14.28 -34.63
CA SER A 240 4.62 14.32 -35.24
C SER A 240 5.51 15.43 -34.66
N ASP A 241 4.90 16.51 -34.18
CA ASP A 241 5.58 17.68 -33.64
C ASP A 241 5.82 17.57 -32.12
N LYS A 242 6.86 18.26 -31.63
CA LYS A 242 7.24 18.23 -30.21
C LYS A 242 6.18 18.88 -29.31
N TYR A 243 5.49 19.92 -29.76
CA TYR A 243 4.46 20.61 -28.97
C TYR A 243 3.18 19.78 -28.85
N GLU A 244 2.84 18.97 -29.85
CA GLU A 244 1.74 17.99 -29.78
C GLU A 244 2.01 16.96 -28.65
N LYS A 245 3.18 16.34 -28.68
CA LYS A 245 3.63 15.34 -27.67
C LYS A 245 3.70 15.93 -26.26
N MET A 246 4.27 17.13 -26.15
CA MET A 246 4.33 17.94 -24.93
C MET A 246 2.95 18.18 -24.31
N LYS A 247 1.93 18.54 -25.11
CA LYS A 247 0.55 18.73 -24.64
C LYS A 247 0.02 17.46 -23.95
N VAL A 248 0.25 16.28 -24.53
CA VAL A 248 -0.15 15.00 -23.91
C VAL A 248 0.65 14.75 -22.60
N TRP A 249 1.97 14.94 -22.63
CA TRP A 249 2.84 14.60 -21.48
C TRP A 249 2.64 15.55 -20.28
N ALA A 250 2.67 16.86 -20.51
CA ALA A 250 2.41 17.85 -19.46
C ALA A 250 1.01 17.64 -18.84
N SER A 251 -0.01 17.40 -19.67
CA SER A 251 -1.37 17.12 -19.17
C SER A 251 -1.44 15.84 -18.34
N THR A 252 -0.70 14.79 -18.72
CA THR A 252 -0.63 13.54 -17.95
C THR A 252 0.00 13.76 -16.58
N LEU A 253 1.09 14.51 -16.49
CA LEU A 253 1.72 14.88 -15.21
C LEU A 253 0.79 15.75 -14.36
N MET A 254 0.08 16.69 -14.98
CA MET A 254 -0.91 17.52 -14.28
C MET A 254 -2.11 16.72 -13.77
N ASP A 255 -2.58 15.66 -14.45
CA ASP A 255 -3.64 14.79 -13.93
C ASP A 255 -3.17 14.00 -12.68
N ILE A 256 -1.93 13.50 -12.68
CA ILE A 256 -1.34 12.79 -11.53
C ILE A 256 -1.24 13.73 -10.31
N GLU A 257 -0.90 15.01 -10.56
CA GLU A 257 -0.93 16.06 -9.52
C GLU A 257 -2.36 16.47 -9.11
N TYR A 258 -3.28 16.64 -10.06
CA TYR A 258 -4.56 17.34 -9.87
C TYR A 258 -5.60 17.06 -10.98
N ASN A 259 -6.61 16.23 -10.70
CA ASN A 259 -7.68 15.86 -11.65
C ASN A 259 -8.47 17.07 -12.22
N ASP A 260 -8.97 16.90 -13.44
CA ASP A 260 -9.83 17.84 -14.16
C ASP A 260 -11.28 17.87 -13.65
N ALA A 261 -11.98 18.98 -13.87
CA ALA A 261 -13.35 19.18 -13.41
C ALA A 261 -14.44 18.55 -14.32
N THR A 262 -14.08 17.92 -15.45
CA THR A 262 -15.06 17.33 -16.38
C THR A 262 -15.30 15.82 -16.18
N ILE A 263 -14.45 15.08 -15.46
CA ILE A 263 -14.64 13.64 -15.17
C ILE A 263 -14.47 13.34 -13.66
N PRO A 264 -15.56 13.32 -12.87
CA PRO A 264 -15.50 13.16 -11.42
C PRO A 264 -15.77 11.71 -10.94
N SER A 265 -14.91 10.73 -11.25
CA SER A 265 -14.97 9.40 -10.61
C SER A 265 -13.69 8.53 -10.74
N SER A 266 -12.87 8.46 -9.69
CA SER A 266 -12.11 7.24 -9.29
C SER A 266 -11.25 7.46 -8.04
N GLY A 267 -10.66 8.64 -7.86
CA GLY A 267 -10.12 9.10 -6.56
C GLY A 267 -8.63 9.44 -6.51
N THR A 268 -8.28 10.31 -5.55
CA THR A 268 -6.92 10.60 -5.02
C THR A 268 -5.80 10.79 -6.03
N ASN A 269 -5.71 11.99 -6.61
CA ASN A 269 -4.47 12.53 -7.17
C ASN A 269 -3.37 12.59 -6.10
N LEU A 270 -2.10 12.52 -6.51
CA LEU A 270 -0.94 12.38 -5.61
C LEU A 270 -0.44 13.71 -5.04
N GLY A 271 -0.76 14.82 -5.70
CA GLY A 271 -0.32 16.16 -5.31
C GLY A 271 1.15 16.46 -5.66
N ARG A 272 1.47 17.75 -5.63
CA ARG A 272 2.67 18.35 -6.25
C ARG A 272 3.99 17.68 -5.83
N ASP A 273 4.20 17.52 -4.53
CA ASP A 273 5.45 16.97 -3.99
C ASP A 273 5.67 15.51 -4.41
N ILE A 274 4.63 14.68 -4.42
CA ILE A 274 4.72 13.26 -4.83
C ILE A 274 4.91 13.17 -6.34
N THR A 275 4.10 13.88 -7.13
CA THR A 275 4.22 13.88 -8.60
C THR A 275 5.58 14.38 -9.07
N THR A 276 6.08 15.49 -8.50
CA THR A 276 7.42 15.99 -8.82
C THR A 276 8.49 14.98 -8.39
N LYS A 277 8.41 14.40 -7.18
CA LYS A 277 9.43 13.46 -6.72
C LYS A 277 9.48 12.20 -7.58
N LEU A 278 8.32 11.64 -7.97
CA LEU A 278 8.24 10.53 -8.91
C LEU A 278 8.89 10.87 -10.26
N LEU A 279 8.57 12.04 -10.82
CA LEU A 279 9.14 12.52 -12.09
C LEU A 279 10.67 12.70 -12.05
N LEU A 280 11.20 13.31 -10.98
CA LEU A 280 12.64 13.54 -10.84
C LEU A 280 13.42 12.26 -10.47
N THR A 281 12.76 11.26 -9.89
CA THR A 281 13.29 9.91 -9.76
C THR A 281 13.26 9.17 -11.10
N SER A 282 12.15 9.21 -11.86
CA SER A 282 11.99 8.45 -13.10
C SER A 282 12.98 8.86 -14.19
N ILE A 283 13.37 10.15 -14.26
CA ILE A 283 14.38 10.65 -15.19
C ILE A 283 15.73 9.89 -15.04
N GLN A 284 16.05 9.36 -13.85
CA GLN A 284 17.30 8.64 -13.60
C GLN A 284 17.28 7.17 -14.08
N TYR A 285 16.12 6.63 -14.49
CA TYR A 285 16.01 5.28 -15.05
C TYR A 285 16.01 5.28 -16.59
N VAL A 286 15.73 6.41 -17.23
CA VAL A 286 15.69 6.54 -18.69
C VAL A 286 17.03 7.02 -19.25
N THR A 287 17.32 6.64 -20.50
CA THR A 287 18.49 7.18 -21.24
C THR A 287 18.07 8.30 -22.17
N ALA A 288 19.00 9.11 -22.67
CA ALA A 288 18.73 10.18 -23.64
C ALA A 288 18.16 9.72 -25.01
N ASN A 289 17.95 8.40 -25.23
CA ASN A 289 17.28 7.85 -26.43
C ASN A 289 15.85 7.32 -26.13
N ASN A 290 15.26 7.66 -24.98
CA ASN A 290 13.96 7.15 -24.55
C ASN A 290 12.77 7.55 -25.43
N ASP A 291 11.71 6.74 -25.39
CA ASP A 291 10.36 7.12 -25.80
C ASP A 291 9.44 7.41 -24.58
N VAL A 292 8.17 7.75 -24.81
CA VAL A 292 7.25 8.08 -23.70
C VAL A 292 6.82 6.85 -22.88
N ILE A 293 6.82 5.65 -23.45
CA ILE A 293 6.49 4.42 -22.72
C ILE A 293 7.62 4.04 -21.75
N ASP A 294 8.88 4.28 -22.13
CA ASP A 294 10.03 4.21 -21.20
C ASP A 294 9.80 5.14 -19.99
N ASN A 295 9.32 6.37 -20.21
CA ASN A 295 9.05 7.34 -19.14
C ASN A 295 7.87 6.91 -18.25
N VAL A 296 6.79 6.36 -18.83
CA VAL A 296 5.66 5.77 -18.08
C VAL A 296 6.15 4.63 -17.19
N HIS A 297 6.95 3.71 -17.75
CA HIS A 297 7.55 2.62 -17.00
C HIS A 297 8.49 3.10 -15.89
N ALA A 298 9.29 4.14 -16.15
CA ALA A 298 10.18 4.73 -15.16
C ALA A 298 9.43 5.42 -14.01
N ILE A 299 8.26 6.03 -14.24
CA ILE A 299 7.41 6.58 -13.18
C ILE A 299 6.81 5.46 -12.33
N LEU A 300 6.36 4.36 -12.95
CA LEU A 300 5.88 3.18 -12.20
C LEU A 300 7.02 2.53 -11.39
N GLN A 301 8.25 2.50 -11.90
CA GLN A 301 9.41 2.01 -11.15
C GLN A 301 9.84 2.97 -10.03
N ALA A 302 9.74 4.28 -10.24
CA ALA A 302 10.01 5.27 -9.18
C ALA A 302 9.10 5.06 -7.96
N ASP A 303 7.82 4.73 -8.19
CA ASP A 303 6.88 4.46 -7.11
C ASP A 303 7.21 3.19 -6.31
N ARG A 304 7.69 2.14 -6.99
CA ARG A 304 8.20 0.91 -6.34
C ARG A 304 9.42 1.23 -5.48
N ASP A 305 10.39 1.94 -6.03
CA ASP A 305 11.69 2.16 -5.39
C ASP A 305 11.65 3.15 -4.21
N ILE A 306 10.70 4.10 -4.20
CA ILE A 306 10.66 5.17 -3.18
C ILE A 306 9.37 5.20 -2.33
N TYR A 307 8.33 4.44 -2.70
CA TYR A 307 7.05 4.34 -2.01
C TYR A 307 6.48 2.91 -1.91
N ASP A 308 7.27 1.87 -2.21
CA ASP A 308 6.87 0.45 -2.18
C ASP A 308 5.64 0.13 -3.07
N GLY A 309 5.42 0.94 -4.11
CA GLY A 309 4.32 0.78 -5.07
C GLY A 309 2.95 1.18 -4.52
N SER A 310 2.89 2.10 -3.55
CA SER A 310 1.65 2.55 -2.91
C SER A 310 0.73 3.40 -3.80
N HIS A 311 1.24 3.97 -4.90
CA HIS A 311 0.49 4.83 -5.81
C HIS A 311 0.28 4.21 -7.21
N LEU A 312 0.84 3.02 -7.46
CA LEU A 312 0.76 2.31 -8.75
C LEU A 312 -0.65 2.23 -9.34
N SER A 313 -1.68 1.99 -8.53
CA SER A 313 -3.08 1.89 -8.99
C SER A 313 -3.63 3.23 -9.51
N VAL A 314 -3.27 4.34 -8.86
CA VAL A 314 -3.60 5.71 -9.30
C VAL A 314 -2.84 6.06 -10.57
N LEU A 315 -1.52 5.84 -10.57
CA LEU A 315 -0.64 6.07 -11.73
C LEU A 315 -1.15 5.28 -12.95
N ALA A 316 -1.44 4.00 -12.77
CA ALA A 316 -1.93 3.14 -13.83
C ALA A 316 -3.30 3.57 -14.35
N SER A 317 -4.21 4.03 -13.47
CA SER A 317 -5.49 4.61 -13.88
C SER A 317 -5.31 5.84 -14.77
N VAL A 318 -4.44 6.79 -14.39
CA VAL A 318 -4.17 8.00 -15.20
C VAL A 318 -3.49 7.63 -16.53
N PHE A 319 -2.47 6.77 -16.52
CA PHE A 319 -1.82 6.31 -17.75
C PHE A 319 -2.77 5.55 -18.68
N ASN A 320 -3.73 4.78 -18.14
CA ASN A 320 -4.79 4.15 -18.91
C ASN A 320 -5.77 5.18 -19.50
N GLN A 321 -6.22 6.15 -18.71
CA GLN A 321 -7.11 7.23 -19.18
C GLN A 321 -6.45 8.09 -20.27
N ARG A 322 -5.13 8.31 -20.18
CA ARG A 322 -4.28 8.95 -21.20
C ARG A 322 -3.81 8.02 -22.33
N GLY A 323 -4.22 6.75 -22.31
CA GLY A 323 -4.02 5.80 -23.41
C GLY A 323 -2.62 5.17 -23.53
N PHE A 324 -1.70 5.39 -22.60
CA PHE A 324 -0.35 4.83 -22.69
C PHE A 324 -0.31 3.30 -22.64
N PHE A 325 -1.28 2.66 -21.98
CA PHE A 325 -1.44 1.20 -22.02
C PHE A 325 -2.14 0.66 -23.29
N TYR A 326 -2.26 1.42 -24.39
CA TYR A 326 -3.01 0.99 -25.59
C TYR A 326 -2.65 -0.42 -26.11
N ASN A 327 -1.39 -0.83 -26.02
CA ASN A 327 -0.93 -2.18 -26.44
C ASN A 327 -0.99 -3.24 -25.32
N ASP A 328 -1.26 -2.83 -24.09
CA ASP A 328 -1.19 -3.64 -22.85
C ASP A 328 -2.54 -3.71 -22.12
N GLN A 329 -3.57 -3.07 -22.66
CA GLN A 329 -4.97 -3.25 -22.26
C GLN A 329 -5.45 -4.66 -22.60
N VAL A 330 -6.07 -5.34 -21.63
CA VAL A 330 -6.63 -6.69 -21.81
C VAL A 330 -8.04 -6.79 -21.23
N SER A 331 -8.92 -7.54 -21.91
CA SER A 331 -10.26 -7.90 -21.45
C SER A 331 -10.83 -9.02 -22.34
N GLY A 332 -11.94 -9.64 -21.94
CA GLY A 332 -12.64 -10.65 -22.74
C GLY A 332 -11.99 -12.03 -22.65
N THR A 333 -12.25 -12.89 -23.65
CA THR A 333 -11.91 -14.32 -23.57
C THR A 333 -10.59 -14.65 -24.29
N LEU A 334 -9.64 -15.23 -23.56
CA LEU A 334 -8.43 -15.84 -24.11
C LEU A 334 -8.75 -17.25 -24.61
N THR A 335 -8.76 -17.42 -25.93
CA THR A 335 -9.05 -18.69 -26.63
C THR A 335 -7.79 -19.45 -27.05
N THR A 336 -6.60 -18.89 -26.80
CA THR A 336 -5.29 -19.47 -27.15
C THR A 336 -4.28 -19.27 -26.02
N ASN A 337 -3.30 -20.18 -25.93
CA ASN A 337 -2.27 -20.12 -24.88
C ASN A 337 -1.50 -18.80 -24.96
N THR A 338 -1.47 -18.08 -23.84
CA THR A 338 -1.04 -16.68 -23.77
C THR A 338 -0.01 -16.52 -22.66
N ILE A 339 0.99 -15.65 -22.89
CA ILE A 339 1.96 -15.24 -21.87
C ILE A 339 1.80 -13.74 -21.63
N TRP A 340 1.70 -13.34 -20.36
CA TRP A 340 1.82 -11.93 -19.94
C TRP A 340 3.16 -11.71 -19.24
N SER A 341 3.77 -10.56 -19.53
CA SER A 341 5.03 -10.08 -18.95
C SER A 341 5.03 -8.55 -18.89
N GLY A 342 5.77 -7.95 -17.95
CA GLY A 342 5.84 -6.51 -17.77
C GLY A 342 4.56 -5.92 -17.17
N ASN A 343 4.16 -4.71 -17.60
CA ASN A 343 2.92 -4.09 -17.12
C ASN A 343 1.73 -4.50 -18.00
N LYS A 344 0.58 -4.81 -17.40
CA LYS A 344 -0.71 -5.07 -18.07
C LYS A 344 -1.84 -4.33 -17.36
N TYR A 345 -2.81 -3.85 -18.12
CA TYR A 345 -3.97 -3.13 -17.58
C TYR A 345 -5.28 -3.83 -17.97
N VAL A 346 -5.93 -4.49 -17.00
CA VAL A 346 -7.17 -5.23 -17.21
C VAL A 346 -8.35 -4.25 -17.16
N VAL A 347 -8.88 -3.89 -18.33
CA VAL A 347 -9.98 -2.90 -18.47
C VAL A 347 -11.38 -3.49 -18.25
N GLY A 348 -11.48 -4.82 -18.17
CA GLY A 348 -12.71 -5.59 -18.04
C GLY A 348 -12.37 -7.06 -17.82
N ASP A 349 -13.33 -7.84 -17.30
CA ASP A 349 -13.12 -9.26 -16.99
C ASP A 349 -12.36 -10.03 -18.07
N VAL A 350 -11.29 -10.73 -17.69
CA VAL A 350 -10.56 -11.66 -18.56
C VAL A 350 -10.99 -13.07 -18.23
N THR A 351 -11.38 -13.85 -19.24
CA THR A 351 -11.75 -15.27 -19.11
C THR A 351 -10.74 -16.14 -19.84
N VAL A 352 -10.07 -17.06 -19.13
CA VAL A 352 -9.20 -18.09 -19.71
C VAL A 352 -10.05 -19.32 -20.01
N ASP A 353 -10.29 -19.61 -21.29
CA ASP A 353 -11.20 -20.69 -21.70
C ASP A 353 -10.70 -22.10 -21.32
N ALA A 354 -11.61 -23.07 -21.31
CA ALA A 354 -11.28 -24.46 -21.03
C ALA A 354 -10.22 -24.99 -22.02
N ASN A 355 -9.20 -25.67 -21.47
CA ASN A 355 -7.99 -26.13 -22.18
C ASN A 355 -7.00 -25.03 -22.60
N VAL A 356 -7.27 -23.75 -22.35
CA VAL A 356 -6.33 -22.64 -22.58
C VAL A 356 -5.44 -22.45 -21.35
N THR A 357 -4.17 -22.11 -21.56
CA THR A 357 -3.23 -21.72 -20.50
C THR A 357 -2.89 -20.24 -20.58
N LEU A 358 -3.12 -19.51 -19.50
CA LEU A 358 -2.52 -18.19 -19.27
C LEU A 358 -1.31 -18.36 -18.34
N THR A 359 -0.14 -17.96 -18.82
CA THR A 359 1.09 -17.92 -18.03
C THR A 359 1.45 -16.47 -17.74
N ILE A 360 1.77 -16.16 -16.48
CA ILE A 360 2.24 -14.85 -16.04
C ILE A 360 3.72 -15.01 -15.65
N ALA A 361 4.60 -14.27 -16.31
CA ALA A 361 6.05 -14.29 -16.04
C ALA A 361 6.39 -13.59 -14.71
N ASP A 362 7.59 -13.78 -14.20
CA ASP A 362 8.07 -12.98 -13.05
C ASP A 362 8.19 -11.49 -13.40
N ASP A 363 8.23 -10.64 -12.37
CA ASP A 363 8.21 -9.16 -12.48
C ASP A 363 7.01 -8.58 -13.28
N THR A 364 5.94 -9.35 -13.45
CA THR A 364 4.72 -8.89 -14.12
C THR A 364 3.81 -8.14 -13.16
N PHE A 365 3.33 -6.98 -13.58
CA PHE A 365 2.36 -6.16 -12.86
C PHE A 365 1.05 -6.14 -13.62
N VAL A 366 0.04 -6.80 -13.08
CA VAL A 366 -1.32 -6.86 -13.60
C VAL A 366 -2.15 -5.87 -12.78
N PHE A 367 -2.30 -4.65 -13.30
CA PHE A 367 -3.25 -3.67 -12.77
C PHE A 367 -4.64 -4.03 -13.28
N LEU A 368 -5.65 -4.08 -12.42
CA LEU A 368 -7.01 -4.35 -12.82
C LEU A 368 -7.91 -3.17 -12.45
N ALA A 369 -8.80 -2.79 -13.37
CA ALA A 369 -9.80 -1.77 -13.11
C ALA A 369 -10.74 -2.25 -11.98
N GLY A 370 -11.15 -1.32 -11.11
CA GLY A 370 -11.97 -1.62 -9.94
C GLY A 370 -13.20 -2.46 -10.28
N GLY A 371 -13.35 -3.58 -9.57
CA GLY A 371 -14.46 -4.51 -9.80
C GLY A 371 -14.28 -5.58 -10.89
N THR A 372 -13.16 -5.58 -11.63
CA THR A 372 -12.89 -6.61 -12.65
C THR A 372 -12.29 -7.89 -12.07
N SER A 373 -12.38 -8.99 -12.82
CA SER A 373 -11.99 -10.34 -12.39
C SER A 373 -11.13 -11.06 -13.42
N LEU A 374 -10.19 -11.89 -12.95
CA LEU A 374 -9.51 -12.88 -13.77
C LEU A 374 -10.18 -14.25 -13.57
N LYS A 375 -10.97 -14.68 -14.55
CA LYS A 375 -11.82 -15.88 -14.53
C LYS A 375 -11.12 -17.04 -15.23
N ILE A 376 -10.87 -18.14 -14.52
CA ILE A 376 -10.14 -19.30 -15.04
C ILE A 376 -11.09 -20.48 -15.22
N ASN A 377 -11.37 -20.84 -16.47
CA ASN A 377 -11.95 -22.13 -16.87
C ASN A 377 -10.88 -23.11 -17.38
N GLY A 378 -9.74 -22.59 -17.85
CA GLY A 378 -8.56 -23.34 -18.29
C GLY A 378 -7.49 -23.48 -17.19
N THR A 379 -6.28 -23.04 -17.49
CA THR A 379 -5.11 -23.11 -16.59
C THR A 379 -4.49 -21.74 -16.36
N LEU A 380 -4.18 -21.40 -15.10
CA LEU A 380 -3.39 -20.21 -14.74
C LEU A 380 -2.06 -20.63 -14.10
N ASN A 381 -0.95 -20.16 -14.66
CA ASN A 381 0.39 -20.37 -14.10
C ASN A 381 1.04 -19.02 -13.79
N VAL A 382 1.06 -18.61 -12.53
CA VAL A 382 1.80 -17.43 -12.07
C VAL A 382 3.17 -17.86 -11.60
N ASN A 383 4.20 -17.44 -12.32
CA ASN A 383 5.58 -17.91 -12.15
C ASN A 383 6.46 -16.82 -11.49
N GLY A 384 6.02 -16.23 -10.38
CA GLY A 384 6.83 -15.27 -9.65
C GLY A 384 8.08 -15.90 -9.02
N THR A 385 9.00 -15.07 -8.55
CA THR A 385 10.13 -15.50 -7.72
C THR A 385 10.22 -14.69 -6.43
N SER A 386 11.04 -15.15 -5.48
CA SER A 386 11.19 -14.47 -4.18
C SER A 386 11.91 -13.11 -4.25
N SER A 387 12.48 -12.74 -5.40
CA SER A 387 12.95 -11.39 -5.71
C SER A 387 12.00 -10.64 -6.65
N ASN A 388 11.40 -11.35 -7.62
CA ASN A 388 10.60 -10.77 -8.70
C ASN A 388 9.15 -11.30 -8.58
N LYS A 389 8.39 -10.76 -7.63
CA LYS A 389 7.00 -11.19 -7.43
C LYS A 389 6.08 -10.71 -8.54
N VAL A 390 5.06 -11.49 -8.87
CA VAL A 390 3.97 -11.03 -9.74
C VAL A 390 2.96 -10.26 -8.92
N THR A 391 2.62 -9.04 -9.31
CA THR A 391 1.65 -8.21 -8.58
C THR A 391 0.32 -8.17 -9.31
N PHE A 392 -0.76 -8.55 -8.63
CA PHE A 392 -2.14 -8.28 -9.03
C PHE A 392 -2.71 -7.21 -8.10
N ASP A 393 -3.01 -6.03 -8.65
CA ASP A 393 -3.65 -4.93 -7.93
C ASP A 393 -5.03 -4.69 -8.50
N PHE A 394 -6.07 -5.03 -7.73
CA PHE A 394 -7.46 -4.91 -8.15
C PHE A 394 -8.06 -3.50 -7.97
N GLY A 395 -7.28 -2.55 -7.44
CA GLY A 395 -7.62 -1.12 -7.29
C GLY A 395 -8.72 -0.80 -6.26
N SER A 396 -9.71 -1.67 -6.09
CA SER A 396 -10.76 -1.55 -5.08
C SER A 396 -11.49 -2.90 -4.85
N PRO A 397 -11.72 -3.31 -3.59
CA PRO A 397 -12.33 -4.60 -3.25
C PRO A 397 -13.86 -4.57 -3.40
N THR A 398 -14.33 -4.37 -4.63
CA THR A 398 -15.75 -4.20 -5.02
C THR A 398 -16.15 -5.14 -6.16
N ASN A 399 -17.45 -5.23 -6.48
CA ASN A 399 -18.03 -6.03 -7.58
C ASN A 399 -17.60 -7.50 -7.57
N TYR A 400 -17.39 -8.03 -6.36
CA TYR A 400 -16.85 -9.37 -6.12
C TYR A 400 -15.51 -9.64 -6.84
N SER A 401 -14.67 -8.62 -7.10
CA SER A 401 -13.39 -8.71 -7.83
C SER A 401 -12.44 -9.79 -7.31
N GLY A 402 -11.55 -10.31 -8.17
CA GLY A 402 -10.56 -11.31 -7.75
C GLY A 402 -10.05 -12.26 -8.84
N ILE A 403 -9.13 -13.15 -8.46
CA ILE A 403 -8.73 -14.32 -9.26
C ILE A 403 -9.68 -15.47 -8.95
N LYS A 404 -10.37 -16.00 -9.97
CA LYS A 404 -11.52 -16.91 -9.81
C LYS A 404 -11.33 -18.21 -10.60
N PHE A 405 -11.06 -19.32 -9.90
CA PHE A 405 -11.00 -20.65 -10.48
C PHE A 405 -12.38 -21.32 -10.48
N TYR A 406 -12.82 -21.79 -11.65
CA TYR A 406 -14.13 -22.43 -11.85
C TYR A 406 -14.01 -23.92 -12.22
N TYR A 407 -15.15 -24.59 -12.42
CA TYR A 407 -15.25 -26.04 -12.60
C TYR A 407 -14.27 -26.58 -13.63
N GLY A 408 -13.42 -27.53 -13.23
CA GLY A 408 -12.47 -28.21 -14.12
C GLY A 408 -11.21 -27.40 -14.48
N SER A 409 -11.09 -26.17 -13.99
CA SER A 409 -9.85 -25.38 -14.13
C SER A 409 -8.72 -25.91 -13.25
N SER A 410 -7.48 -25.52 -13.54
CA SER A 410 -6.30 -25.84 -12.74
C SER A 410 -5.30 -24.69 -12.69
N GLY A 411 -4.25 -24.79 -11.87
CA GLY A 411 -3.19 -23.79 -11.89
C GLY A 411 -2.30 -23.76 -10.67
N THR A 412 -1.28 -22.91 -10.74
CA THR A 412 -0.43 -22.52 -9.61
C THR A 412 -0.32 -21.01 -9.54
N ILE A 413 -0.49 -20.46 -8.34
CA ILE A 413 -0.08 -19.11 -7.98
C ILE A 413 1.16 -19.23 -7.10
N ASP A 414 2.34 -18.88 -7.63
CA ASP A 414 3.62 -18.94 -6.90
C ASP A 414 4.25 -17.54 -6.83
N ASN A 415 4.69 -17.14 -5.62
CA ASN A 415 5.37 -15.86 -5.36
C ASN A 415 4.62 -14.63 -5.94
N ALA A 416 3.31 -14.57 -5.70
CA ALA A 416 2.48 -13.41 -6.08
C ALA A 416 2.31 -12.40 -4.92
N ILE A 417 1.89 -11.19 -5.27
CA ILE A 417 1.21 -10.23 -4.42
C ILE A 417 -0.20 -10.07 -5.00
N ILE A 418 -1.24 -10.15 -4.18
CA ILE A 418 -2.63 -9.95 -4.57
C ILE A 418 -3.25 -8.95 -3.58
N LYS A 419 -3.62 -7.76 -4.07
CA LYS A 419 -4.16 -6.69 -3.21
C LYS A 419 -5.40 -6.00 -3.78
N ASN A 420 -6.13 -5.30 -2.90
CA ASN A 420 -7.31 -4.49 -3.22
C ASN A 420 -8.47 -5.29 -3.86
N ALA A 421 -8.62 -6.58 -3.55
CA ALA A 421 -9.60 -7.48 -4.18
C ALA A 421 -10.75 -7.85 -3.24
N PHE A 422 -11.97 -8.07 -3.75
CA PHE A 422 -13.04 -8.60 -2.90
C PHE A 422 -12.73 -10.04 -2.46
N TYR A 423 -12.24 -10.85 -3.40
CA TYR A 423 -11.63 -12.16 -3.16
C TYR A 423 -10.18 -12.11 -3.63
N GLY A 424 -9.20 -12.31 -2.75
CA GLY A 424 -7.81 -12.51 -3.20
C GLY A 424 -7.73 -13.71 -4.16
N VAL A 425 -8.23 -14.87 -3.72
CA VAL A 425 -8.49 -16.03 -4.59
C VAL A 425 -9.85 -16.66 -4.26
N TYR A 426 -10.69 -16.86 -5.27
CA TYR A 426 -11.94 -17.60 -5.19
C TYR A 426 -11.82 -18.92 -5.98
N ILE A 427 -12.30 -20.02 -5.41
CA ILE A 427 -12.13 -21.37 -5.97
C ILE A 427 -13.45 -22.16 -5.88
N MET A 428 -14.02 -22.57 -7.00
CA MET A 428 -15.23 -23.41 -7.06
C MET A 428 -15.01 -24.62 -7.97
N ASN A 429 -15.10 -25.84 -7.42
CA ASN A 429 -14.87 -27.11 -8.14
C ASN A 429 -13.53 -27.16 -8.94
N SER A 430 -12.46 -26.64 -8.36
CA SER A 430 -11.09 -26.65 -8.90
C SER A 430 -10.09 -26.80 -7.75
N ALA A 431 -8.91 -27.38 -7.99
CA ALA A 431 -7.87 -27.58 -6.97
C ALA A 431 -6.53 -26.93 -7.37
N PRO A 432 -6.43 -25.59 -7.43
CA PRO A 432 -5.18 -24.90 -7.67
C PRO A 432 -4.24 -25.00 -6.45
N THR A 433 -2.96 -24.72 -6.68
CA THR A 433 -1.97 -24.48 -5.62
C THR A 433 -1.73 -22.98 -5.46
N ILE A 434 -1.83 -22.43 -4.26
CA ILE A 434 -1.51 -21.04 -3.94
C ILE A 434 -0.37 -21.05 -2.91
N LYS A 435 0.79 -20.47 -3.26
CA LYS A 435 1.98 -20.54 -2.40
C LYS A 435 2.95 -19.38 -2.51
N ASN A 436 3.76 -19.21 -1.46
CA ASN A 436 4.80 -18.16 -1.32
C ASN A 436 4.27 -16.72 -1.52
N SER A 437 2.94 -16.56 -1.54
CA SER A 437 2.25 -15.36 -2.01
C SER A 437 1.75 -14.51 -0.85
N GLU A 438 1.46 -13.25 -1.12
CA GLU A 438 0.97 -12.29 -0.13
C GLU A 438 -0.38 -11.74 -0.57
N ILE A 439 -1.39 -11.87 0.29
CA ILE A 439 -2.78 -11.51 -0.01
C ILE A 439 -3.26 -10.54 1.07
N TYR A 440 -3.54 -9.29 0.70
CA TYR A 440 -3.88 -8.24 1.67
C TYR A 440 -4.77 -7.12 1.11
N ASP A 441 -5.30 -6.26 1.98
CA ASP A 441 -6.30 -5.23 1.62
C ASP A 441 -7.50 -5.83 0.86
N CYS A 442 -8.01 -6.98 1.32
CA CYS A 442 -9.04 -7.75 0.63
C CYS A 442 -10.27 -8.01 1.52
N SER A 443 -11.46 -8.06 0.92
CA SER A 443 -12.68 -8.40 1.71
C SER A 443 -12.64 -9.83 2.23
N TYR A 444 -12.03 -10.76 1.47
CA TYR A 444 -11.71 -12.13 1.84
C TYR A 444 -10.36 -12.52 1.25
N GLY A 445 -9.54 -13.28 1.99
CA GLY A 445 -8.24 -13.76 1.51
C GLY A 445 -8.39 -14.86 0.45
N ILE A 446 -8.67 -16.09 0.90
CA ILE A 446 -8.94 -17.24 0.01
C ILE A 446 -10.30 -17.86 0.36
N GLN A 447 -11.17 -18.05 -0.64
CA GLN A 447 -12.41 -18.80 -0.51
C GLN A 447 -12.42 -20.06 -1.40
N SER A 448 -12.84 -21.19 -0.84
CA SER A 448 -12.95 -22.48 -1.55
C SER A 448 -14.31 -23.15 -1.35
N TYR A 449 -14.89 -23.67 -2.44
CA TYR A 449 -16.18 -24.37 -2.47
C TYR A 449 -16.09 -25.70 -3.26
N TYR A 450 -16.43 -26.80 -2.59
CA TYR A 450 -16.50 -28.16 -3.17
C TYR A 450 -15.16 -28.69 -3.72
N ASN A 451 -14.03 -28.33 -3.12
CA ASN A 451 -12.70 -28.72 -3.61
C ASN A 451 -11.62 -28.85 -2.53
N SER A 452 -10.44 -29.30 -2.95
CA SER A 452 -9.30 -29.64 -2.08
C SER A 452 -8.01 -28.97 -2.59
N PRO A 453 -7.87 -27.64 -2.41
CA PRO A 453 -6.72 -26.88 -2.89
C PRO A 453 -5.54 -27.00 -1.92
N THR A 454 -4.34 -26.70 -2.44
CA THR A 454 -3.12 -26.58 -1.62
C THR A 454 -2.84 -25.11 -1.35
N ILE A 455 -2.81 -24.72 -0.07
CA ILE A 455 -2.54 -23.36 0.38
C ILE A 455 -1.33 -23.43 1.30
N GLU A 456 -0.13 -23.12 0.78
CA GLU A 456 1.15 -23.33 1.50
C GLU A 456 2.06 -22.09 1.55
N THR A 457 2.62 -21.77 2.73
CA THR A 457 3.64 -20.72 2.91
C THR A 457 3.23 -19.33 2.37
N ASN A 458 1.94 -18.96 2.48
CA ASN A 458 1.45 -17.62 2.12
C ASN A 458 1.40 -16.68 3.33
N LYS A 459 1.45 -15.36 3.09
CA LYS A 459 0.98 -14.35 4.05
C LYS A 459 -0.43 -13.91 3.67
N ILE A 460 -1.35 -13.84 4.62
CA ILE A 460 -2.74 -13.40 4.41
C ILE A 460 -3.10 -12.42 5.53
N TYR A 461 -3.27 -11.14 5.23
CA TYR A 461 -3.41 -10.11 6.27
C TYR A 461 -4.23 -8.89 5.87
N ASP A 462 -4.65 -8.07 6.84
CA ASP A 462 -5.53 -6.92 6.63
C ASP A 462 -6.79 -7.29 5.81
N ILE A 463 -7.48 -8.34 6.28
CA ILE A 463 -8.64 -8.95 5.61
C ILE A 463 -9.93 -8.59 6.35
N THR A 464 -10.94 -8.08 5.64
CA THR A 464 -12.20 -7.63 6.28
C THR A 464 -12.98 -8.78 6.94
N ASN A 465 -12.97 -9.98 6.35
CA ASN A 465 -13.69 -11.16 6.84
C ASN A 465 -12.72 -12.32 7.15
N TYR A 466 -12.92 -13.47 6.51
CA TYR A 466 -12.09 -14.67 6.72
C TYR A 466 -10.76 -14.61 5.94
N GLY A 467 -9.66 -14.97 6.62
CA GLY A 467 -8.36 -15.16 5.96
C GLY A 467 -8.40 -16.32 4.96
N ILE A 468 -8.81 -17.51 5.43
CA ILE A 468 -9.14 -18.66 4.59
C ILE A 468 -10.53 -19.19 4.96
N TYR A 469 -11.43 -19.31 3.99
CA TYR A 469 -12.72 -20.00 4.12
C TYR A 469 -12.78 -21.20 3.18
N ALA A 470 -13.23 -22.37 3.65
CA ALA A 470 -13.50 -23.52 2.80
C ALA A 470 -14.82 -24.24 3.13
N TYR A 471 -15.52 -24.67 2.08
CA TYR A 471 -16.78 -25.41 2.17
C TYR A 471 -16.74 -26.75 1.42
N SER A 472 -17.19 -27.82 2.09
CA SER A 472 -17.48 -29.13 1.49
C SER A 472 -16.33 -29.76 0.68
N GLY A 473 -15.10 -29.74 1.19
CA GLY A 473 -13.93 -30.38 0.57
C GLY A 473 -12.78 -30.64 1.55
N SER A 474 -11.57 -30.89 1.05
CA SER A 474 -10.41 -31.32 1.85
C SER A 474 -9.15 -30.48 1.60
N PRO A 475 -9.16 -29.17 1.89
CA PRO A 475 -7.99 -28.30 1.75
C PRO A 475 -6.79 -28.76 2.58
N THR A 476 -5.60 -28.50 2.04
CA THR A 476 -4.33 -28.55 2.80
C THR A 476 -3.86 -27.13 3.08
N ILE A 477 -3.88 -26.73 4.36
CA ILE A 477 -3.53 -25.39 4.83
C ILE A 477 -2.27 -25.51 5.67
N THR A 478 -1.10 -25.22 5.10
CA THR A 478 0.20 -25.50 5.74
C THR A 478 1.15 -24.30 5.72
N ASP A 479 1.84 -24.02 6.83
CA ASP A 479 2.96 -23.06 6.89
C ASP A 479 2.59 -21.59 6.57
N ASN A 480 1.29 -21.25 6.51
CA ASN A 480 0.83 -19.89 6.21
C ASN A 480 0.91 -18.98 7.45
N TYR A 481 1.17 -17.69 7.23
CA TYR A 481 1.08 -16.64 8.23
C TYR A 481 -0.19 -15.82 7.99
N ILE A 482 -1.15 -15.88 8.92
CA ILE A 482 -2.46 -15.24 8.79
C ILE A 482 -2.63 -14.27 9.95
N HIS A 483 -2.89 -12.98 9.70
CA HIS A 483 -3.06 -12.03 10.79
C HIS A 483 -3.93 -10.81 10.47
N ASP A 484 -4.37 -10.10 11.51
CA ASP A 484 -5.17 -8.87 11.39
C ASP A 484 -6.40 -9.08 10.47
N THR A 485 -7.28 -10.04 10.83
CA THR A 485 -8.49 -10.39 10.05
C THR A 485 -9.78 -10.19 10.86
N GLY A 486 -10.77 -9.52 10.27
CA GLY A 486 -12.05 -9.15 10.92
C GLY A 486 -13.03 -10.30 11.18
N SER A 487 -12.66 -11.53 10.82
CA SER A 487 -13.31 -12.76 11.30
C SER A 487 -12.24 -13.84 11.52
N TYR A 488 -12.62 -15.12 11.48
CA TYR A 488 -11.69 -16.23 11.69
C TYR A 488 -10.54 -16.27 10.68
N GLY A 489 -9.31 -16.50 11.16
CA GLY A 489 -8.15 -16.71 10.29
C GLY A 489 -8.32 -17.94 9.39
N VAL A 490 -8.91 -19.03 9.91
CA VAL A 490 -9.34 -20.21 9.13
C VAL A 490 -10.77 -20.63 9.52
N ALA A 491 -11.67 -20.67 8.54
CA ALA A 491 -13.08 -21.05 8.69
C ALA A 491 -13.45 -22.24 7.77
N LEU A 492 -14.06 -23.27 8.33
CA LEU A 492 -14.26 -24.57 7.68
C LEU A 492 -15.70 -25.09 7.87
N ASN A 493 -16.40 -25.33 6.77
CA ASN A 493 -17.80 -25.73 6.77
C ASN A 493 -18.01 -27.05 6.01
N ALA A 494 -18.49 -28.08 6.71
CA ALA A 494 -18.67 -29.45 6.20
C ALA A 494 -17.41 -30.06 5.50
N THR A 495 -16.21 -29.67 5.89
CA THR A 495 -14.95 -30.06 5.20
C THR A 495 -14.37 -31.37 5.73
N THR A 496 -14.22 -32.39 4.88
CA THR A 496 -13.63 -33.67 5.26
C THR A 496 -12.11 -33.60 5.33
N ASP A 497 -11.50 -34.27 6.30
CA ASP A 497 -10.06 -34.57 6.37
C ASP A 497 -9.07 -33.41 6.15
N THR A 498 -9.47 -32.19 6.54
CA THR A 498 -8.69 -30.96 6.37
C THR A 498 -7.46 -30.94 7.27
N TYR A 499 -6.29 -30.71 6.68
CA TYR A 499 -5.03 -30.60 7.41
C TYR A 499 -4.65 -29.13 7.62
N ILE A 500 -4.54 -28.73 8.88
CA ILE A 500 -4.06 -27.41 9.30
C ILE A 500 -2.74 -27.63 10.05
N ARG A 501 -1.60 -27.18 9.50
CA ARG A 501 -0.25 -27.53 9.98
C ARG A 501 0.74 -26.37 9.90
N LYS A 502 1.56 -26.16 10.93
CA LYS A 502 2.60 -25.10 10.97
C LYS A 502 2.13 -23.66 10.72
N ASN A 503 0.83 -23.39 10.62
CA ASN A 503 0.35 -22.04 10.34
C ASN A 503 0.51 -21.18 11.60
N SER A 504 0.87 -19.91 11.42
CA SER A 504 0.85 -18.92 12.50
C SER A 504 -0.33 -17.98 12.26
N ILE A 505 -1.35 -18.06 13.10
CA ILE A 505 -2.62 -17.33 13.00
C ILE A 505 -2.69 -16.36 14.19
N LYS A 506 -2.70 -15.04 13.99
CA LYS A 506 -2.56 -14.05 15.08
C LYS A 506 -3.45 -12.82 14.90
N LYS A 507 -4.02 -12.27 15.97
CA LYS A 507 -4.86 -11.05 15.90
C LYS A 507 -6.05 -11.12 14.91
N CYS A 508 -6.63 -12.29 14.75
CA CYS A 508 -7.91 -12.43 14.06
C CYS A 508 -9.05 -12.14 15.05
N ASP A 509 -10.30 -12.12 14.60
CA ASP A 509 -11.44 -12.14 15.53
C ASP A 509 -11.57 -13.52 16.22
N GLY A 510 -11.17 -14.59 15.51
CA GLY A 510 -11.00 -15.96 16.04
C GLY A 510 -9.94 -16.77 15.27
N GLY A 511 -9.45 -17.87 15.84
CA GLY A 511 -8.36 -18.67 15.26
C GLY A 511 -8.82 -19.63 14.16
N VAL A 512 -9.33 -20.79 14.58
CA VAL A 512 -9.85 -21.84 13.68
C VAL A 512 -11.31 -22.16 14.04
N PHE A 513 -12.21 -22.08 13.06
CA PHE A 513 -13.63 -22.43 13.22
C PHE A 513 -14.01 -23.61 12.32
N ALA A 514 -14.68 -24.63 12.87
CA ALA A 514 -15.40 -25.63 12.11
C ALA A 514 -16.87 -25.78 12.49
N TRP A 515 -17.73 -25.90 11.48
CA TRP A 515 -19.15 -26.22 11.63
C TRP A 515 -19.66 -27.15 10.53
N GLY A 516 -20.90 -27.62 10.68
CA GLY A 516 -21.50 -28.62 9.79
C GLY A 516 -21.13 -30.06 10.16
N ASN A 517 -22.09 -30.99 10.02
CA ASN A 517 -22.04 -32.33 10.61
C ASN A 517 -20.91 -33.26 10.11
N GLN A 518 -20.21 -32.90 9.04
CA GLN A 518 -19.15 -33.72 8.41
C GLN A 518 -17.74 -33.14 8.54
N SER A 519 -17.56 -32.00 9.22
CA SER A 519 -16.25 -31.37 9.35
C SER A 519 -15.25 -32.26 10.11
N SER A 520 -14.04 -32.40 9.58
CA SER A 520 -12.95 -33.21 10.12
C SER A 520 -11.66 -32.40 10.03
N ILE A 521 -11.25 -31.79 11.16
CA ILE A 521 -9.99 -31.06 11.29
C ILE A 521 -8.89 -31.99 11.81
N LYS A 522 -7.69 -31.89 11.23
CA LYS A 522 -6.49 -32.64 11.62
C LYS A 522 -5.29 -31.73 11.86
N MET A 523 -5.14 -31.26 13.09
CA MET A 523 -4.02 -30.42 13.56
C MET A 523 -2.94 -31.26 14.24
N ILE A 524 -2.43 -32.26 13.52
CA ILE A 524 -1.57 -33.33 14.08
C ILE A 524 -0.29 -33.62 13.30
N GLY A 525 0.75 -33.93 14.08
CA GLY A 525 1.92 -34.69 13.68
C GLY A 525 1.84 -36.18 14.06
N TYR A 526 2.83 -36.94 13.61
CA TYR A 526 3.02 -38.36 13.91
C TYR A 526 4.28 -38.56 14.77
N THR A 527 4.47 -39.77 15.32
CA THR A 527 5.72 -40.17 16.01
C THR A 527 6.96 -39.82 15.15
N GLY A 528 7.81 -38.90 15.62
CA GLY A 528 9.00 -38.42 14.91
C GLY A 528 8.77 -37.30 13.87
N ASN A 529 7.51 -37.01 13.52
CA ASN A 529 7.13 -36.08 12.45
C ASN A 529 6.23 -34.95 12.99
N TYR A 530 6.86 -33.85 13.41
CA TYR A 530 6.23 -32.70 14.07
C TYR A 530 5.53 -31.77 13.06
N TYR A 531 4.32 -32.14 12.63
CA TYR A 531 3.56 -31.37 11.63
C TYR A 531 2.44 -30.48 12.21
N GLY A 532 1.85 -30.81 13.35
CA GLY A 532 0.81 -30.00 14.00
C GLY A 532 1.35 -28.76 14.73
N LEU A 533 2.36 -28.09 14.18
CA LEU A 533 3.05 -26.95 14.82
C LEU A 533 2.32 -25.61 14.60
N ASN A 534 0.99 -25.58 14.68
CA ASN A 534 0.27 -24.32 14.50
C ASN A 534 0.46 -23.42 15.73
N GLU A 535 0.64 -22.12 15.49
CA GLU A 535 0.68 -21.08 16.51
C GLU A 535 -0.59 -20.22 16.38
N ILE A 536 -1.38 -20.13 17.44
CA ILE A 536 -2.74 -19.59 17.46
C ILE A 536 -2.82 -18.65 18.68
N GLU A 537 -2.87 -17.33 18.43
CA GLU A 537 -2.55 -16.30 19.43
C GLU A 537 -3.40 -15.01 19.33
N ASP A 538 -3.75 -14.44 20.51
CA ASP A 538 -4.33 -13.10 20.71
C ASP A 538 -5.50 -12.75 19.77
N TYR A 539 -6.67 -13.39 19.96
CA TYR A 539 -7.92 -13.07 19.24
C TYR A 539 -8.76 -12.02 19.96
N GLU A 540 -9.37 -11.08 19.24
CA GLU A 540 -10.06 -9.94 19.85
C GLU A 540 -11.42 -10.29 20.49
N ASN A 541 -12.24 -11.13 19.84
CA ASN A 541 -13.64 -11.36 20.26
C ASN A 541 -14.03 -12.83 20.50
N GLU A 542 -13.35 -13.82 19.88
CA GLU A 542 -13.78 -15.22 19.89
C GLU A 542 -12.71 -16.23 20.40
N HIS A 543 -12.70 -17.44 19.82
CA HIS A 543 -12.04 -18.64 20.32
C HIS A 543 -10.77 -18.99 19.54
N GLY A 544 -9.81 -19.66 20.20
CA GLY A 544 -8.61 -20.19 19.53
C GLY A 544 -8.95 -21.32 18.56
N VAL A 545 -9.72 -22.31 19.02
CA VAL A 545 -10.35 -23.34 18.17
C VAL A 545 -11.82 -23.52 18.58
N LEU A 546 -12.75 -23.23 17.66
CA LEU A 546 -14.19 -23.45 17.81
C LEU A 546 -14.66 -24.60 16.92
N ILE A 547 -15.29 -25.62 17.50
CA ILE A 547 -15.95 -26.71 16.77
C ILE A 547 -17.44 -26.73 17.18
N THR A 548 -18.34 -26.39 16.26
CA THR A 548 -19.80 -26.50 16.47
C THR A 548 -20.47 -27.62 15.67
N GLY A 549 -19.74 -28.26 14.76
CA GLY A 549 -20.18 -29.45 14.04
C GLY A 549 -18.99 -30.30 13.57
N GLY A 550 -19.20 -31.61 13.48
CA GLY A 550 -18.18 -32.56 13.04
C GLY A 550 -17.27 -33.06 14.16
N THR A 551 -15.98 -33.22 13.86
CA THR A 551 -14.93 -33.77 14.74
C THR A 551 -13.61 -33.02 14.54
N ALA A 552 -12.76 -33.00 15.57
CA ALA A 552 -11.41 -32.47 15.48
C ALA A 552 -10.38 -33.39 16.16
N ASP A 553 -9.35 -33.76 15.40
CA ASP A 553 -8.14 -34.45 15.87
C ASP A 553 -7.03 -33.39 16.04
N LEU A 554 -6.78 -33.01 17.30
CA LEU A 554 -5.67 -32.17 17.75
C LEU A 554 -4.60 -33.01 18.48
N GLY A 555 -4.64 -34.36 18.42
CA GLY A 555 -3.65 -35.29 19.01
C GLY A 555 -4.23 -36.53 19.71
N VAL A 556 -3.73 -37.73 19.39
CA VAL A 556 -4.25 -39.03 19.88
C VAL A 556 -3.16 -40.00 20.39
N TYR A 557 -3.18 -40.29 21.70
CA TYR A 557 -2.38 -41.35 22.31
C TYR A 557 -3.09 -42.71 22.25
N GLY A 558 -3.07 -43.37 21.09
CA GLY A 558 -3.52 -44.75 20.97
C GLY A 558 -3.63 -45.24 19.53
N GLY A 559 -2.93 -46.33 19.19
CA GLY A 559 -2.91 -46.91 17.86
C GLY A 559 -1.58 -47.59 17.52
N SER A 560 -1.44 -48.07 16.29
CA SER A 560 -0.19 -48.64 15.76
C SER A 560 0.90 -47.60 15.47
N SER A 561 0.53 -46.32 15.43
CA SER A 561 1.43 -45.17 15.42
C SER A 561 0.83 -44.04 16.26
N TYR A 562 1.65 -43.36 17.06
CA TYR A 562 1.18 -42.27 17.90
C TYR A 562 0.96 -41.00 17.07
N LYS A 563 -0.12 -40.29 17.36
CA LYS A 563 -0.41 -38.96 16.84
C LYS A 563 -0.36 -37.94 17.97
N TYR A 564 0.15 -36.76 17.71
CA TYR A 564 0.34 -35.74 18.72
C TYR A 564 0.08 -34.38 18.08
N GLY A 565 -0.54 -33.46 18.81
CA GLY A 565 -0.79 -32.11 18.31
C GLY A 565 0.51 -31.34 18.08
N TYR A 566 1.16 -30.95 19.17
CA TYR A 566 2.29 -30.02 19.22
C TYR A 566 1.94 -28.57 18.79
N ASN A 567 0.65 -28.21 18.83
CA ASN A 567 0.19 -26.84 18.58
C ASN A 567 0.45 -25.96 19.81
N ASN A 568 0.69 -24.66 19.58
CA ASN A 568 0.71 -23.61 20.60
C ASN A 568 -0.58 -22.78 20.45
N ILE A 569 -1.54 -22.96 21.34
CA ILE A 569 -2.85 -22.30 21.28
C ILE A 569 -3.00 -21.48 22.56
N ILE A 570 -2.76 -20.16 22.49
CA ILE A 570 -2.39 -19.33 23.64
C ILE A 570 -3.05 -17.93 23.64
N LYS A 571 -3.14 -17.31 24.83
CA LYS A 571 -3.60 -15.92 25.10
C LYS A 571 -5.02 -15.50 24.66
N ASN A 572 -5.72 -16.33 23.89
CA ASN A 572 -7.10 -16.18 23.41
C ASN A 572 -8.02 -15.49 24.45
N VAL A 573 -8.92 -14.60 24.00
CA VAL A 573 -9.88 -13.91 24.89
C VAL A 573 -11.06 -14.83 25.25
N GLY A 574 -11.62 -15.54 24.27
CA GLY A 574 -12.54 -16.66 24.52
C GLY A 574 -11.81 -17.97 24.85
N SER A 575 -12.58 -19.05 25.04
CA SER A 575 -12.05 -20.40 25.31
C SER A 575 -10.96 -20.81 24.31
N VAL A 576 -9.89 -21.42 24.83
CA VAL A 576 -8.74 -21.92 24.06
C VAL A 576 -9.19 -23.01 23.07
N VAL A 577 -10.06 -23.92 23.52
CA VAL A 577 -10.84 -24.83 22.67
C VAL A 577 -12.29 -24.86 23.14
N LYS A 578 -13.23 -24.75 22.20
CA LYS A 578 -14.67 -24.89 22.46
C LYS A 578 -15.27 -25.94 21.53
N ASN A 579 -15.86 -26.96 22.13
CA ASN A 579 -16.58 -28.04 21.49
C ASN A 579 -18.05 -27.96 21.85
N SER A 580 -18.91 -27.66 20.87
CA SER A 580 -20.37 -27.71 21.02
C SER A 580 -20.98 -29.00 20.44
N THR A 581 -20.15 -30.00 20.10
CA THR A 581 -20.58 -31.28 19.53
C THR A 581 -20.69 -32.38 20.60
N SER A 582 -21.35 -33.49 20.26
CA SER A 582 -21.35 -34.73 21.05
C SER A 582 -20.16 -35.65 20.80
N SER A 583 -19.14 -35.18 20.05
CA SER A 583 -17.92 -35.93 19.77
C SER A 583 -16.75 -35.40 20.60
N MET A 584 -15.96 -36.27 21.22
CA MET A 584 -14.78 -35.84 21.97
C MET A 584 -13.69 -35.30 21.04
N ILE A 585 -13.22 -34.08 21.29
CA ILE A 585 -11.97 -33.57 20.68
C ILE A 585 -10.79 -34.26 21.36
N LEU A 586 -9.90 -34.84 20.58
CA LEU A 586 -8.67 -35.46 21.06
C LEU A 586 -7.55 -34.42 20.95
N ALA A 587 -6.91 -34.04 22.07
CA ALA A 587 -6.05 -32.86 22.11
C ALA A 587 -4.71 -33.06 22.84
N GLU A 588 -4.13 -34.26 22.74
CA GLU A 588 -2.92 -34.61 23.48
C GLU A 588 -1.62 -34.04 22.87
N LYS A 589 -0.75 -33.58 23.78
CA LYS A 589 0.52 -32.87 23.57
C LYS A 589 0.41 -31.55 22.81
N ASN A 590 -0.58 -30.73 23.14
CA ASN A 590 -0.58 -29.31 22.80
C ASN A 590 -0.08 -28.46 23.98
N TYR A 591 0.37 -27.24 23.68
CA TYR A 591 0.66 -26.22 24.67
C TYR A 591 -0.46 -25.18 24.70
N TRP A 592 -0.92 -24.88 25.92
CA TRP A 592 -2.13 -24.08 26.16
C TRP A 592 -1.87 -22.74 26.87
N GLY A 593 -0.61 -22.39 27.13
CA GLY A 593 -0.22 -21.20 27.90
C GLY A 593 0.22 -21.46 29.34
N GLY A 594 0.15 -22.71 29.81
CA GLY A 594 0.56 -23.12 31.16
C GLY A 594 -0.15 -24.40 31.59
N THR A 595 -0.28 -24.59 32.92
CA THR A 595 -1.21 -25.60 33.48
C THR A 595 -2.64 -25.19 33.16
N PRO A 596 -3.41 -25.99 32.40
CA PRO A 596 -4.76 -25.60 32.00
C PRO A 596 -5.76 -25.61 33.16
N VAL A 597 -6.62 -24.59 33.19
CA VAL A 597 -7.86 -24.60 33.96
C VAL A 597 -9.02 -25.10 33.09
N VAL A 598 -10.06 -25.65 33.71
CA VAL A 598 -11.18 -26.30 33.00
C VAL A 598 -11.88 -25.32 32.03
N THR A 599 -11.97 -24.04 32.40
CA THR A 599 -12.65 -22.98 31.64
C THR A 599 -11.98 -22.63 30.31
N TRP A 600 -10.73 -23.07 30.09
CA TRP A 600 -10.09 -23.02 28.77
C TRP A 600 -10.68 -24.02 27.77
N PHE A 601 -11.40 -25.03 28.25
CA PHE A 601 -11.98 -26.14 27.48
C PHE A 601 -13.48 -26.28 27.71
N VAL A 602 -14.28 -25.89 26.72
CA VAL A 602 -15.74 -26.08 26.76
C VAL A 602 -16.11 -27.34 25.99
N GLY A 603 -16.92 -28.21 26.60
CA GLY A 603 -17.37 -29.49 26.02
C GLY A 603 -16.38 -30.66 26.18
N ASP A 604 -16.63 -31.77 25.50
CA ASP A 604 -15.82 -32.98 25.62
C ASP A 604 -14.46 -32.80 24.92
N VAL A 605 -13.39 -32.59 25.70
CA VAL A 605 -12.01 -32.45 25.20
C VAL A 605 -11.03 -33.28 26.04
N SER A 606 -10.22 -34.11 25.39
CA SER A 606 -9.17 -34.91 26.03
C SER A 606 -7.84 -34.15 26.12
N TRP A 607 -7.58 -33.56 27.30
CA TRP A 607 -6.40 -32.71 27.57
C TRP A 607 -5.39 -33.31 28.57
N ILE A 608 -5.62 -34.55 29.03
CA ILE A 608 -4.91 -35.20 30.16
C ILE A 608 -3.37 -35.25 30.01
N LYS A 609 -2.85 -35.17 28.78
CA LYS A 609 -1.41 -35.01 28.50
C LYS A 609 -1.16 -33.72 27.73
N TYR A 610 -0.86 -32.62 28.42
CA TYR A 610 -0.46 -31.33 27.81
C TYR A 610 1.07 -31.15 27.84
N LEU A 611 1.58 -30.16 27.12
CA LEU A 611 2.99 -29.76 27.16
C LEU A 611 3.24 -28.75 28.28
N SER A 612 4.37 -28.87 28.99
CA SER A 612 4.75 -27.95 30.08
C SER A 612 5.38 -26.64 29.61
N SER A 613 5.70 -26.51 28.32
CA SER A 613 6.27 -25.31 27.70
C SER A 613 5.85 -25.25 26.22
N PRO A 614 5.92 -24.08 25.55
CA PRO A 614 5.58 -23.98 24.13
C PRO A 614 6.44 -24.92 23.28
N TYR A 615 5.83 -25.57 22.30
CA TYR A 615 6.57 -26.42 21.37
C TYR A 615 7.24 -25.57 20.29
N THR A 616 8.54 -25.78 20.09
CA THR A 616 9.29 -25.20 18.97
C THR A 616 9.74 -26.31 18.03
N SER A 617 9.95 -26.00 16.75
CA SER A 617 10.48 -26.96 15.77
C SER A 617 11.87 -27.51 16.14
N SER A 618 12.59 -26.83 17.04
CA SER A 618 13.88 -27.24 17.63
C SER A 618 13.77 -28.02 18.94
N GLY A 619 12.59 -28.15 19.54
CA GLY A 619 12.39 -28.83 20.84
C GLY A 619 12.96 -28.09 22.06
N SER A 620 13.29 -26.80 21.92
CA SER A 620 13.79 -25.93 22.99
C SER A 620 12.66 -25.05 23.55
N SER A 621 12.59 -24.92 24.88
CA SER A 621 11.57 -24.10 25.55
C SER A 621 11.67 -22.62 25.17
N LEU A 622 10.55 -22.03 24.74
CA LEU A 622 10.38 -20.58 24.69
C LEU A 622 10.46 -20.01 26.12
N ASP A 623 11.47 -19.20 26.40
CA ASP A 623 11.63 -18.56 27.71
C ASP A 623 10.67 -17.38 27.85
N LEU A 624 9.53 -17.65 28.50
CA LEU A 624 8.56 -16.65 28.93
C LEU A 624 8.64 -16.42 30.44
N ASN A 625 9.85 -16.18 30.98
CA ASN A 625 10.06 -15.58 32.31
C ASN A 625 9.57 -14.11 32.41
N LYS A 626 8.39 -13.83 31.87
CA LYS A 626 7.61 -12.63 32.16
C LYS A 626 6.34 -13.08 32.88
N THR A 627 6.27 -12.80 34.18
CA THR A 627 5.06 -13.03 34.98
C THR A 627 3.88 -12.38 34.27
N ILE A 628 2.81 -13.15 34.03
CA ILE A 628 1.61 -12.64 33.37
C ILE A 628 0.88 -11.72 34.35
N ASN A 629 1.19 -10.42 34.28
CA ASN A 629 0.25 -9.40 34.71
C ASN A 629 -0.95 -9.48 33.76
N VAL A 630 -1.99 -10.19 34.16
CA VAL A 630 -3.30 -10.06 33.52
C VAL A 630 -3.74 -8.61 33.75
N GLU A 631 -4.11 -7.92 32.69
CA GLU A 631 -4.62 -6.55 32.76
C GLU A 631 -5.90 -6.57 33.63
N PRO A 632 -6.07 -5.72 34.66
CA PRO A 632 -7.17 -5.86 35.63
C PRO A 632 -8.57 -5.79 34.99
N ASP A 633 -8.71 -5.09 33.87
CA ASP A 633 -9.91 -5.08 33.03
C ASP A 633 -10.15 -6.43 32.33
N LYS A 634 -9.11 -7.07 31.77
CA LYS A 634 -9.19 -8.43 31.20
C LYS A 634 -9.60 -9.46 32.26
N GLN A 635 -9.11 -9.33 33.50
CA GLN A 635 -9.51 -10.17 34.62
C GLN A 635 -11.00 -9.97 34.97
N MET A 636 -11.46 -8.73 35.08
CA MET A 636 -12.87 -8.41 35.39
C MET A 636 -13.83 -8.86 34.28
N LEU A 637 -13.42 -8.77 33.00
CA LEU A 637 -14.22 -9.29 31.87
C LEU A 637 -14.42 -10.80 31.99
N TYR A 638 -13.34 -11.52 32.27
CA TYR A 638 -13.36 -12.97 32.40
C TYR A 638 -14.24 -13.42 33.58
N GLU A 639 -14.08 -12.81 34.76
CA GLU A 639 -14.92 -13.12 35.92
C GLU A 639 -16.42 -12.79 35.66
N ALA A 640 -16.73 -11.78 34.84
CA ALA A 640 -18.10 -11.48 34.43
C ALA A 640 -18.66 -12.53 33.44
N SER A 641 -17.82 -13.14 32.60
CA SER A 641 -18.23 -14.22 31.69
C SER A 641 -18.55 -15.53 32.42
N GLU A 642 -17.80 -15.89 33.45
CA GLU A 642 -18.12 -17.01 34.35
C GLU A 642 -19.48 -16.80 35.05
N LEU A 643 -19.85 -15.55 35.36
CA LEU A 643 -21.17 -15.20 35.88
C LEU A 643 -22.27 -15.29 34.82
N THR A 644 -22.00 -15.02 33.54
CA THR A 644 -22.94 -15.28 32.44
C THR A 644 -23.18 -16.79 32.27
N ASP A 645 -22.13 -17.59 32.18
CA ASP A 645 -22.22 -19.04 31.92
C ASP A 645 -22.82 -19.83 33.09
N SER A 646 -22.54 -19.42 34.34
CA SER A 646 -23.23 -19.92 35.53
C SER A 646 -24.69 -19.45 35.67
N LYS A 647 -25.20 -18.67 34.70
CA LYS A 647 -26.56 -18.10 34.64
C LYS A 647 -26.85 -17.08 35.74
N SER A 648 -25.79 -16.52 36.33
CA SER A 648 -25.80 -15.46 37.34
C SER A 648 -25.96 -14.06 36.69
N TYR A 649 -26.86 -13.94 35.71
CA TYR A 649 -26.91 -12.86 34.72
C TYR A 649 -26.97 -11.43 35.29
N ASN A 650 -27.53 -11.24 36.49
CA ASN A 650 -27.54 -9.95 37.18
C ASN A 650 -26.18 -9.57 37.77
N LEU A 651 -25.42 -10.53 38.30
CA LEU A 651 -24.06 -10.28 38.76
C LEU A 651 -23.13 -10.06 37.56
N ALA A 652 -23.29 -10.85 36.50
CA ALA A 652 -22.56 -10.69 35.24
C ALA A 652 -22.75 -9.28 34.66
N SER A 653 -24.01 -8.87 34.44
CA SER A 653 -24.39 -7.53 33.97
C SER A 653 -23.76 -6.43 34.82
N ASN A 654 -23.90 -6.49 36.15
CA ASN A 654 -23.32 -5.49 37.04
C ASN A 654 -21.80 -5.40 36.91
N MET A 655 -21.10 -6.52 36.73
CA MET A 655 -19.64 -6.54 36.66
C MET A 655 -19.08 -6.17 35.28
N TYR A 656 -19.80 -6.43 34.19
CA TYR A 656 -19.50 -5.82 32.88
C TYR A 656 -19.64 -4.30 32.92
N LYS A 657 -20.68 -3.78 33.59
CA LYS A 657 -20.85 -2.34 33.80
C LYS A 657 -19.76 -1.76 34.70
N GLN A 658 -19.33 -2.51 35.72
CA GLN A 658 -18.22 -2.17 36.58
C GLN A 658 -16.93 -2.01 35.77
N LEU A 659 -16.61 -2.96 34.87
CA LEU A 659 -15.46 -2.87 33.97
C LEU A 659 -15.46 -1.57 33.16
N ILE A 660 -16.59 -1.23 32.52
CA ILE A 660 -16.71 0.01 31.73
C ILE A 660 -16.49 1.26 32.61
N SER A 661 -16.89 1.21 33.88
CA SER A 661 -16.74 2.33 34.82
C SER A 661 -15.33 2.45 35.46
N GLU A 662 -14.66 1.34 35.72
CA GLU A 662 -13.31 1.31 36.30
C GLU A 662 -12.22 1.49 35.24
N TYR A 663 -12.46 0.99 34.02
CA TYR A 663 -11.51 0.95 32.91
C TYR A 663 -12.14 1.54 31.63
N PRO A 664 -12.51 2.84 31.60
CA PRO A 664 -13.24 3.44 30.47
C PRO A 664 -12.46 3.37 29.15
N ASP A 665 -11.14 3.47 29.20
CA ASP A 665 -10.29 3.38 28.01
C ASP A 665 -9.94 1.92 27.61
N SER A 666 -10.53 0.91 28.29
CA SER A 666 -10.31 -0.51 27.98
C SER A 666 -10.78 -0.89 26.57
N ARG A 667 -9.91 -1.59 25.83
CA ARG A 667 -10.26 -2.21 24.54
C ARG A 667 -11.46 -3.18 24.60
N TYR A 668 -11.76 -3.70 25.79
CA TYR A 668 -12.86 -4.64 26.04
C TYR A 668 -14.21 -3.96 26.33
N GLY A 669 -14.27 -2.64 26.53
CA GLY A 669 -15.47 -1.97 27.01
C GLY A 669 -16.71 -2.13 26.09
N GLY A 670 -16.54 -2.19 24.76
CA GLY A 670 -17.64 -2.44 23.83
C GLY A 670 -18.20 -3.86 23.94
N LEU A 671 -17.31 -4.84 24.08
CA LEU A 671 -17.65 -6.26 24.26
C LEU A 671 -18.35 -6.49 25.60
N ALA A 672 -17.83 -5.89 26.69
CA ALA A 672 -18.48 -5.89 28.00
C ALA A 672 -19.90 -5.30 27.93
N LEU A 673 -20.09 -4.20 27.20
CA LEU A 673 -21.42 -3.60 27.05
C LEU A 673 -22.39 -4.54 26.32
N ALA A 674 -21.95 -5.17 25.22
CA ALA A 674 -22.76 -6.14 24.49
C ALA A 674 -23.10 -7.38 25.33
N TRP A 675 -22.14 -7.93 26.10
CA TRP A 675 -22.36 -9.09 26.96
C TRP A 675 -23.22 -8.76 28.19
N SER A 676 -23.15 -7.53 28.71
CA SER A 676 -24.12 -7.01 29.67
C SER A 676 -25.54 -7.03 29.10
N MET A 677 -25.73 -6.57 27.87
CA MET A 677 -27.05 -6.54 27.23
C MET A 677 -27.61 -7.93 26.92
N THR A 678 -26.80 -8.82 26.36
CA THR A 678 -27.18 -10.23 26.13
C THR A 678 -27.58 -10.92 27.44
N SER A 679 -26.82 -10.72 28.52
CA SER A 679 -27.14 -11.27 29.85
C SER A 679 -28.48 -10.76 30.38
N GLN A 680 -28.83 -9.49 30.13
CA GLN A 680 -30.09 -8.90 30.60
C GLN A 680 -31.30 -9.28 29.72
N LYS A 681 -31.10 -9.44 28.40
CA LYS A 681 -32.13 -9.94 27.48
C LYS A 681 -32.57 -11.38 27.82
N LEU A 682 -31.65 -12.21 28.32
CA LEU A 682 -31.95 -13.57 28.81
C LEU A 682 -32.87 -13.62 30.04
N ILE A 683 -32.93 -12.55 30.85
CA ILE A 683 -33.85 -12.44 32.01
C ILE A 683 -35.03 -11.49 31.77
N LYS A 684 -35.10 -10.85 30.60
CA LYS A 684 -36.13 -9.88 30.18
C LYS A 684 -36.16 -8.56 30.98
N ASP A 685 -35.08 -8.22 31.67
CA ASP A 685 -34.92 -6.93 32.36
C ASP A 685 -34.30 -5.90 31.41
N LEU A 686 -35.13 -5.33 30.52
CA LEU A 686 -34.70 -4.42 29.47
C LEU A 686 -34.94 -2.93 29.80
N GLU A 687 -35.99 -2.59 30.54
CA GLU A 687 -36.28 -1.18 30.89
C GLU A 687 -35.15 -0.56 31.71
N THR A 688 -34.59 -1.31 32.67
CA THR A 688 -33.46 -0.89 33.51
C THR A 688 -32.14 -0.70 32.74
N GLN A 689 -32.09 -1.07 31.45
CA GLN A 689 -30.91 -0.92 30.60
C GLN A 689 -30.96 0.32 29.71
N ARG A 690 -32.15 0.82 29.37
CA ARG A 690 -32.36 1.96 28.47
C ARG A 690 -31.54 3.19 28.90
N ASP A 691 -31.72 3.62 30.15
CA ASP A 691 -31.00 4.77 30.71
C ASP A 691 -29.48 4.54 30.76
N TYR A 692 -29.03 3.31 31.01
CA TYR A 692 -27.61 2.98 31.02
C TYR A 692 -27.01 3.08 29.62
N LEU A 693 -27.64 2.47 28.61
CA LEU A 693 -27.21 2.57 27.22
C LEU A 693 -27.22 4.02 26.71
N GLN A 694 -28.27 4.79 27.04
CA GLN A 694 -28.37 6.21 26.65
C GLN A 694 -27.22 7.07 27.22
N ASN A 695 -26.70 6.75 28.41
CA ASN A 695 -25.50 7.42 28.93
C ASN A 695 -24.22 6.98 28.18
N GLN A 696 -24.15 5.73 27.71
CA GLN A 696 -22.99 5.21 26.98
C GLN A 696 -22.90 5.67 25.51
N THR A 697 -23.97 6.19 24.89
CA THR A 697 -23.92 6.68 23.49
C THR A 697 -22.98 7.88 23.27
N THR A 698 -22.49 8.51 24.34
CA THR A 698 -21.52 9.62 24.30
C THR A 698 -20.15 9.25 24.89
N HIS A 699 -19.91 7.96 25.14
CA HIS A 699 -18.69 7.49 25.80
C HIS A 699 -17.42 7.82 24.99
N LYS A 700 -16.32 8.16 25.68
CA LYS A 700 -15.05 8.57 25.03
C LYS A 700 -14.43 7.47 24.18
N ASN A 701 -14.42 6.25 24.73
CA ASN A 701 -13.96 5.07 24.04
C ASN A 701 -14.98 4.68 22.96
N LYS A 702 -14.58 4.78 21.69
CA LYS A 702 -15.45 4.54 20.53
C LYS A 702 -16.06 3.14 20.51
N ARG A 703 -15.38 2.10 21.05
CA ARG A 703 -15.93 0.73 21.10
C ARG A 703 -17.18 0.69 21.99
N VAL A 704 -17.11 1.22 23.21
CA VAL A 704 -18.26 1.37 24.14
C VAL A 704 -19.37 2.19 23.48
N ARG A 705 -19.02 3.35 22.93
CA ARG A 705 -19.95 4.31 22.32
C ARG A 705 -20.78 3.69 21.20
N ASN A 706 -20.12 2.96 20.30
CA ASN A 706 -20.74 2.36 19.13
C ASN A 706 -21.68 1.21 19.53
N SER A 707 -21.21 0.31 20.41
CA SER A 707 -22.05 -0.77 20.96
C SER A 707 -23.27 -0.24 21.70
N ALA A 708 -23.16 0.90 22.39
CA ALA A 708 -24.29 1.54 23.08
C ALA A 708 -25.39 2.00 22.12
N ILE A 709 -24.99 2.63 21.00
CA ILE A 709 -25.93 3.17 19.99
C ILE A 709 -26.68 2.03 19.30
N LEU A 710 -25.97 0.97 18.89
CA LEU A 710 -26.57 -0.20 18.26
C LEU A 710 -27.58 -0.90 19.20
N TRP A 711 -27.19 -1.22 20.44
CA TRP A 711 -28.09 -1.87 21.39
C TRP A 711 -29.27 -1.00 21.82
N LEU A 712 -29.11 0.32 21.87
CA LEU A 712 -30.20 1.24 22.19
C LEU A 712 -31.19 1.37 21.02
N GLN A 713 -30.70 1.44 19.77
CA GLN A 713 -31.56 1.36 18.59
C GLN A 713 -32.42 0.11 18.64
N THR A 714 -31.83 -1.08 18.77
CA THR A 714 -32.59 -2.35 18.82
C THR A 714 -33.59 -2.38 19.98
N LEU A 715 -33.22 -1.84 21.15
CA LEU A 715 -34.11 -1.82 22.32
C LEU A 715 -35.31 -0.88 22.14
N GLU A 716 -35.14 0.28 21.51
CA GLU A 716 -36.26 1.16 21.17
C GLU A 716 -37.07 0.63 19.97
N ALA A 717 -36.41 -0.04 19.02
CA ALA A 717 -37.07 -0.75 17.92
C ALA A 717 -38.02 -1.84 18.45
N GLU A 718 -37.52 -2.76 19.28
CA GLU A 718 -38.31 -3.83 19.92
C GLU A 718 -39.40 -3.29 20.87
N ALA A 719 -39.25 -2.07 21.41
CA ALA A 719 -40.24 -1.42 22.26
C ALA A 719 -41.35 -0.67 21.49
N GLY A 720 -41.26 -0.55 20.16
CA GLY A 720 -42.19 0.27 19.35
C GLY A 720 -41.90 1.78 19.37
N ASN A 721 -40.80 2.21 20.00
CA ASN A 721 -40.41 3.60 20.19
C ASN A 721 -39.64 4.18 18.99
N LYS A 722 -40.25 4.13 17.80
CA LYS A 722 -39.61 4.53 16.53
C LYS A 722 -38.84 5.85 16.58
N GLU A 723 -39.45 6.92 17.09
CA GLU A 723 -38.83 8.26 17.18
C GLU A 723 -37.55 8.28 18.04
N ALA A 724 -37.47 7.41 19.05
CA ALA A 724 -36.27 7.27 19.87
C ALA A 724 -35.16 6.52 19.11
N ALA A 725 -35.50 5.45 18.39
CA ALA A 725 -34.56 4.73 17.53
C ALA A 725 -34.01 5.62 16.40
N ASP A 726 -34.88 6.35 15.68
CA ASP A 726 -34.51 7.34 14.66
C ASP A 726 -33.49 8.36 15.20
N LYS A 727 -33.74 8.89 16.42
CA LYS A 727 -32.86 9.86 17.09
C LYS A 727 -31.50 9.27 17.48
N VAL A 728 -31.46 7.99 17.86
CA VAL A 728 -30.24 7.26 18.24
C VAL A 728 -29.38 6.97 17.02
N VAL A 729 -29.98 6.49 15.92
CA VAL A 729 -29.29 6.25 14.63
C VAL A 729 -28.65 7.53 14.10
N ASN A 730 -29.40 8.64 14.11
CA ASN A 730 -28.95 9.95 13.66
C ASN A 730 -27.92 10.62 14.58
N SER A 731 -27.56 10.02 15.72
CA SER A 731 -26.41 10.47 16.53
C SER A 731 -25.05 10.13 15.91
N THR A 732 -25.03 9.28 14.87
CA THR A 732 -23.80 8.85 14.17
C THR A 732 -23.63 9.52 12.81
N SER A 733 -22.39 9.87 12.49
CA SER A 733 -22.04 10.34 11.15
C SER A 733 -21.95 9.17 10.18
N ILE A 734 -22.64 9.30 9.05
CA ILE A 734 -22.57 8.39 7.89
C ILE A 734 -21.16 8.27 7.28
N LYS A 735 -20.20 9.11 7.70
CA LYS A 735 -18.78 9.06 7.31
C LYS A 735 -17.90 8.15 8.18
N GLU A 736 -18.39 7.66 9.32
CA GLU A 736 -17.74 6.54 10.03
C GLU A 736 -18.41 5.25 9.56
N THR A 737 -17.65 4.18 9.24
CA THR A 737 -18.19 2.91 8.68
C THR A 737 -19.35 2.32 9.50
N ILE A 738 -19.24 2.42 10.83
CA ILE A 738 -20.29 2.02 11.78
C ILE A 738 -21.61 2.79 11.59
N GLY A 739 -21.57 4.03 11.10
CA GLY A 739 -22.74 4.87 10.83
C GLY A 739 -23.52 4.43 9.59
N VAL A 740 -22.89 3.66 8.69
CA VAL A 740 -23.55 2.94 7.60
C VAL A 740 -24.21 1.67 8.14
N GLU A 741 -23.49 0.86 8.92
CA GLU A 741 -23.99 -0.37 9.55
C GLU A 741 -25.24 -0.13 10.43
N ILE A 742 -25.19 0.90 11.28
CA ILE A 742 -26.31 1.32 12.14
C ILE A 742 -27.54 1.72 11.31
N ARG A 743 -27.35 2.45 10.19
CA ARG A 743 -28.43 2.83 9.26
C ARG A 743 -29.00 1.62 8.51
N LEU A 744 -28.17 0.68 8.08
CA LEU A 744 -28.61 -0.56 7.42
C LEU A 744 -29.43 -1.44 8.39
N ASN A 745 -28.97 -1.60 9.63
CA ASN A 745 -29.75 -2.27 10.68
C ASN A 745 -31.07 -1.56 10.94
N TRP A 746 -31.11 -0.22 11.00
CA TRP A 746 -32.35 0.52 11.23
C TRP A 746 -33.34 0.42 10.06
N ALA A 747 -32.87 0.46 8.82
CA ALA A 747 -33.72 0.21 7.65
C ALA A 747 -34.30 -1.22 7.65
N ASN A 748 -33.53 -2.20 8.13
CA ASN A 748 -34.03 -3.57 8.35
C ASN A 748 -35.06 -3.65 9.49
N ASP A 749 -34.85 -2.95 10.61
CA ASP A 749 -35.84 -2.84 11.70
C ASP A 749 -37.14 -2.17 11.23
N LEU A 750 -37.05 -1.11 10.44
CA LEU A 750 -38.21 -0.42 9.86
C LEU A 750 -39.06 -1.34 8.98
N LEU A 751 -38.43 -2.21 8.18
CA LEU A 751 -39.14 -3.20 7.38
C LEU A 751 -39.75 -4.31 8.25
N ASN A 752 -38.99 -4.92 9.14
CA ASN A 752 -39.40 -6.14 9.85
C ASN A 752 -40.25 -5.92 11.11
N ILE A 753 -40.14 -4.76 11.77
CA ILE A 753 -40.85 -4.43 13.02
C ILE A 753 -41.99 -3.45 12.77
N TYR A 754 -41.78 -2.47 11.87
CA TYR A 754 -42.71 -1.36 11.64
C TYR A 754 -43.47 -1.41 10.31
N ASN A 755 -43.10 -2.31 9.39
CA ASN A 755 -43.56 -2.35 8.00
C ASN A 755 -43.47 -0.98 7.28
N ASP A 756 -42.49 -0.14 7.63
CA ASP A 756 -42.28 1.16 7.01
C ASP A 756 -41.26 1.10 5.86
N GLU A 757 -41.74 0.61 4.73
CA GLU A 757 -41.04 0.63 3.44
C GLU A 757 -40.51 2.03 3.08
N LYS A 758 -41.21 3.11 3.46
CA LYS A 758 -40.84 4.49 3.07
C LYS A 758 -39.71 5.05 3.92
N GLY A 759 -39.73 4.78 5.23
CA GLY A 759 -38.61 5.09 6.11
C GLY A 759 -37.35 4.30 5.72
N ALA A 760 -37.50 3.01 5.43
CA ALA A 760 -36.40 2.18 4.95
C ALA A 760 -35.85 2.69 3.61
N GLU A 761 -36.70 2.99 2.63
CA GLU A 761 -36.26 3.52 1.33
C GLU A 761 -35.61 4.91 1.46
N ALA A 762 -36.09 5.77 2.37
CA ALA A 762 -35.45 7.05 2.65
C ALA A 762 -34.02 6.90 3.21
N ILE A 763 -33.79 5.90 4.08
CA ILE A 763 -32.44 5.56 4.57
C ILE A 763 -31.61 4.94 3.45
N PHE A 764 -32.19 4.06 2.63
CA PHE A 764 -31.49 3.50 1.46
C PHE A 764 -31.10 4.58 0.45
N GLU A 765 -31.92 5.61 0.27
CA GLU A 765 -31.59 6.82 -0.50
C GLU A 765 -30.51 7.68 0.18
N GLU A 766 -30.52 7.86 1.50
CA GLU A 766 -29.47 8.58 2.25
C GLU A 766 -28.12 7.87 2.09
N LEU A 767 -28.11 6.56 2.35
CA LEU A 767 -26.97 5.67 2.16
C LEU A 767 -26.45 5.74 0.73
N THR A 768 -27.30 5.50 -0.29
CA THR A 768 -26.90 5.54 -1.71
C THR A 768 -26.30 6.89 -2.14
N LYS A 769 -26.68 8.00 -1.48
CA LYS A 769 -26.14 9.36 -1.79
C LYS A 769 -24.85 9.69 -1.03
N ALA A 770 -24.57 9.03 0.10
CA ALA A 770 -23.40 9.29 0.95
C ALA A 770 -22.30 8.23 0.79
N ASP A 771 -22.69 6.99 0.54
CA ASP A 771 -21.88 5.81 0.30
C ASP A 771 -22.56 4.92 -0.77
N ALA A 772 -22.21 5.17 -2.04
CA ALA A 772 -22.65 4.37 -3.17
C ALA A 772 -21.81 3.09 -3.37
N SER A 773 -21.08 2.61 -2.35
CA SER A 773 -20.29 1.38 -2.44
C SER A 773 -21.17 0.18 -2.77
N GLU A 774 -20.64 -0.76 -3.56
CA GLU A 774 -21.38 -1.98 -3.90
C GLU A 774 -21.63 -2.85 -2.65
N SER A 775 -20.80 -2.75 -1.60
CA SER A 775 -21.09 -3.31 -0.27
C SER A 775 -22.39 -2.76 0.32
N THR A 776 -22.59 -1.44 0.28
CA THR A 776 -23.80 -0.81 0.82
C THR A 776 -25.00 -1.07 -0.08
N LEU A 777 -24.86 -0.95 -1.40
CA LEU A 777 -25.92 -1.24 -2.37
C LEU A 777 -26.32 -2.73 -2.38
N SER A 778 -25.38 -3.67 -2.24
CA SER A 778 -25.69 -5.10 -2.11
C SER A 778 -26.29 -5.44 -0.75
N THR A 779 -25.90 -4.78 0.34
CA THR A 779 -26.58 -4.95 1.64
C THR A 779 -28.00 -4.38 1.60
N ILE A 780 -28.23 -3.24 0.95
CA ILE A 780 -29.57 -2.70 0.66
C ILE A 780 -30.37 -3.71 -0.17
N ALA A 781 -29.79 -4.29 -1.22
CA ALA A 781 -30.45 -5.32 -2.03
C ALA A 781 -30.69 -6.63 -1.25
N ALA A 782 -29.82 -7.00 -0.31
CA ALA A 782 -29.97 -8.16 0.56
C ALA A 782 -31.10 -7.95 1.58
N ILE A 783 -31.19 -6.78 2.20
CA ILE A 783 -32.30 -6.42 3.10
C ILE A 783 -33.62 -6.39 2.31
N LYS A 784 -33.65 -5.72 1.14
CA LYS A 784 -34.82 -5.70 0.25
C LYS A 784 -35.26 -7.10 -0.20
N SER A 785 -34.34 -7.97 -0.59
CA SER A 785 -34.67 -9.34 -1.02
C SER A 785 -35.01 -10.27 0.15
N THR A 786 -34.43 -10.08 1.34
CA THR A 786 -34.80 -10.84 2.55
C THR A 786 -36.22 -10.49 2.99
N ALA A 787 -36.62 -9.21 2.92
CA ALA A 787 -37.99 -8.78 3.16
C ALA A 787 -39.00 -9.30 2.11
N LEU A 788 -38.53 -9.71 0.92
CA LEU A 788 -39.36 -10.25 -0.16
C LEU A 788 -39.42 -11.79 -0.20
N ASN A 789 -38.45 -12.50 0.38
CA ASN A 789 -38.26 -13.95 0.21
C ASN A 789 -39.12 -14.85 1.13
N ILE A 790 -40.38 -14.48 1.37
CA ILE A 790 -41.37 -15.38 1.98
C ILE A 790 -42.11 -16.16 0.86
N GLU A 791 -41.39 -16.97 0.05
CA GLU A 791 -41.89 -18.09 -0.82
C GLU A 791 -40.79 -18.66 -1.78
N GLY A 792 -40.45 -19.98 -1.77
CA GLY A 792 -39.71 -20.70 -2.86
C GLY A 792 -38.42 -21.52 -2.51
N THR A 793 -38.07 -22.59 -3.25
CA THR A 793 -37.06 -23.65 -2.87
C THR A 793 -36.29 -24.42 -4.02
N GLU A 794 -35.26 -25.24 -3.65
CA GLU A 794 -34.54 -26.37 -4.37
C GLU A 794 -33.41 -26.08 -5.43
N GLU A 795 -32.33 -26.87 -5.71
CA GLU A 795 -31.55 -28.02 -5.09
C GLU A 795 -30.09 -28.19 -5.73
N VAL A 796 -29.23 -29.17 -5.37
CA VAL A 796 -27.74 -29.27 -5.73
C VAL A 796 -27.10 -30.72 -5.67
N PRO A 797 -26.14 -31.14 -6.57
CA PRO A 797 -25.35 -32.43 -6.50
C PRO A 797 -23.75 -32.37 -6.42
N LYS A 798 -23.01 -33.53 -6.45
CA LYS A 798 -21.59 -33.84 -5.96
C LYS A 798 -20.80 -34.96 -6.76
N SER A 799 -19.53 -35.48 -6.58
CA SER A 799 -18.24 -35.28 -5.78
C SER A 799 -16.98 -36.15 -6.29
N GLU A 800 -15.81 -36.22 -5.55
CA GLU A 800 -14.64 -37.21 -5.53
C GLU A 800 -13.43 -37.11 -6.54
N GLU A 801 -12.21 -37.75 -6.49
CA GLU A 801 -11.09 -38.13 -5.52
C GLU A 801 -9.85 -38.75 -6.32
N SER A 802 -8.57 -39.05 -5.91
CA SER A 802 -7.53 -38.58 -4.94
C SER A 802 -6.10 -39.28 -5.10
N ASN A 803 -5.06 -38.93 -4.28
CA ASN A 803 -3.78 -39.66 -3.87
C ASN A 803 -2.34 -39.46 -4.52
N ASN A 804 -1.25 -39.94 -3.83
CA ASN A 804 0.15 -39.33 -3.72
C ASN A 804 1.44 -40.25 -3.79
N ASN A 805 2.70 -39.70 -3.87
CA ASN A 805 4.00 -40.14 -3.21
C ASN A 805 5.30 -39.26 -3.52
N VAL A 806 6.50 -39.52 -2.91
CA VAL A 806 7.66 -38.54 -2.65
C VAL A 806 9.14 -39.12 -2.70
N GLU A 807 10.22 -38.31 -2.91
CA GLU A 807 11.69 -38.69 -2.71
C GLU A 807 12.74 -37.53 -2.39
N GLU A 808 14.08 -37.71 -2.60
CA GLU A 808 15.27 -37.10 -1.85
C GLU A 808 16.07 -35.87 -2.46
N ILE A 809 17.14 -35.32 -1.80
CA ILE A 809 17.80 -33.98 -2.02
C ILE A 809 19.34 -33.98 -2.26
N VAL A 810 19.89 -33.01 -3.05
CA VAL A 810 21.34 -32.82 -3.38
C VAL A 810 21.80 -31.34 -3.31
N VAL A 811 23.09 -31.05 -3.01
CA VAL A 811 23.69 -29.68 -2.96
C VAL A 811 24.54 -29.32 -4.19
N SER A 812 24.22 -28.18 -4.83
CA SER A 812 24.60 -27.86 -6.21
C SER A 812 25.50 -26.63 -6.46
N GLU A 813 25.57 -25.63 -5.57
CA GLU A 813 26.15 -24.28 -5.88
C GLU A 813 27.04 -23.68 -4.76
N THR A 814 27.79 -22.61 -5.06
CA THR A 814 28.55 -21.78 -4.11
C THR A 814 27.76 -20.50 -3.79
N LYS A 815 27.54 -20.17 -2.51
CA LYS A 815 26.89 -18.89 -2.10
C LYS A 815 27.23 -18.44 -0.68
N LEU A 816 27.08 -17.13 -0.43
CA LEU A 816 27.08 -16.53 0.90
C LEU A 816 25.63 -16.36 1.37
N ASN A 817 25.27 -16.90 2.53
CA ASN A 817 23.93 -16.76 3.10
C ASN A 817 23.79 -15.43 3.86
N ALA A 818 22.59 -15.14 4.36
CA ALA A 818 22.44 -14.07 5.36
C ALA A 818 23.17 -14.46 6.66
N SER A 819 23.65 -13.46 7.41
CA SER A 819 24.06 -13.66 8.80
C SER A 819 22.82 -13.91 9.64
N TYR A 820 22.92 -14.75 10.66
CA TYR A 820 21.83 -15.00 11.60
C TYR A 820 22.33 -14.91 13.06
N PRO A 821 21.63 -14.18 13.96
CA PRO A 821 20.51 -13.28 13.67
C PRO A 821 20.93 -12.08 12.80
N ASN A 822 19.94 -11.34 12.27
CA ASN A 822 20.13 -10.06 11.58
C ASN A 822 18.78 -9.31 11.55
N PRO A 823 18.61 -8.18 12.27
CA PRO A 823 19.59 -7.53 13.13
C PRO A 823 20.09 -8.42 14.29
N PHE A 824 21.28 -8.12 14.82
CA PHE A 824 21.97 -8.96 15.81
C PHE A 824 22.47 -8.15 17.02
N ASN A 825 22.71 -8.83 18.15
CA ASN A 825 23.22 -8.23 19.38
C ASN A 825 23.88 -9.30 20.29
N PRO A 826 25.20 -9.22 20.58
CA PRO A 826 26.27 -8.59 19.80
C PRO A 826 26.91 -9.58 18.80
N THR A 827 26.44 -10.83 18.74
CA THR A 827 27.01 -11.92 17.92
C THR A 827 26.09 -12.34 16.77
N ALA A 828 26.67 -12.68 15.62
CA ALA A 828 25.96 -13.30 14.50
C ALA A 828 26.81 -14.37 13.79
N THR A 829 26.17 -15.45 13.35
CA THR A 829 26.79 -16.50 12.52
C THR A 829 26.64 -16.15 11.04
N ILE A 830 27.74 -16.06 10.31
CA ILE A 830 27.77 -15.91 8.85
C ILE A 830 27.96 -17.29 8.22
N SER A 831 26.94 -17.77 7.51
CA SER A 831 26.99 -19.04 6.78
C SER A 831 27.35 -18.85 5.31
N TYR A 832 28.13 -19.76 4.75
CA TYR A 832 28.38 -19.84 3.31
C TYR A 832 28.59 -21.30 2.88
N GLN A 833 28.31 -21.61 1.62
CA GLN A 833 28.54 -22.93 1.04
C GLN A 833 29.44 -22.85 -0.19
N LEU A 834 30.21 -23.90 -0.42
CA LEU A 834 31.14 -24.03 -1.53
C LEU A 834 30.75 -25.26 -2.36
N GLN A 835 30.62 -25.08 -3.67
CA GLN A 835 30.41 -26.14 -4.66
C GLN A 835 31.69 -26.97 -4.92
N TYR A 836 32.85 -26.35 -4.69
CA TYR A 836 34.19 -26.87 -5.00
C TYR A 836 35.19 -26.51 -3.90
N LYS A 837 36.32 -27.22 -3.87
CA LYS A 837 37.47 -26.87 -3.02
C LYS A 837 38.08 -25.54 -3.45
N SER A 838 38.17 -24.58 -2.53
CA SER A 838 38.48 -23.18 -2.83
C SER A 838 39.26 -22.50 -1.70
N HIS A 839 40.02 -21.44 -2.02
CA HIS A 839 40.54 -20.51 -1.01
C HIS A 839 39.50 -19.43 -0.73
N VAL A 840 39.20 -19.18 0.54
CA VAL A 840 38.12 -18.31 0.99
C VAL A 840 38.67 -17.21 1.91
N SER A 841 38.37 -15.96 1.57
CA SER A 841 38.45 -14.81 2.47
C SER A 841 37.02 -14.37 2.85
N LEU A 842 36.82 -13.96 4.10
CA LEU A 842 35.57 -13.39 4.62
C LEU A 842 35.88 -12.18 5.51
N ILE A 843 35.50 -10.99 5.08
CA ILE A 843 35.88 -9.71 5.73
C ILE A 843 34.63 -8.90 6.07
N VAL A 844 34.62 -8.28 7.26
CA VAL A 844 33.59 -7.34 7.73
C VAL A 844 34.07 -5.89 7.57
N TYR A 845 33.14 -5.00 7.22
CA TYR A 845 33.32 -3.57 6.95
C TYR A 845 32.25 -2.75 7.69
N ASN A 846 32.53 -1.48 7.98
CA ASN A 846 31.54 -0.53 8.50
C ASN A 846 30.75 0.17 7.37
N SER A 847 29.78 1.00 7.74
CA SER A 847 28.89 1.72 6.81
C SER A 847 29.59 2.65 5.81
N ILE A 848 30.82 3.09 6.10
CA ILE A 848 31.66 3.92 5.20
C ILE A 848 32.75 3.11 4.47
N GLY A 849 32.66 1.78 4.50
CA GLY A 849 33.53 0.88 3.72
C GLY A 849 34.91 0.59 4.31
N GLN A 850 35.20 1.00 5.55
CA GLN A 850 36.46 0.64 6.22
C GLN A 850 36.40 -0.80 6.74
N VAL A 851 37.51 -1.54 6.64
CA VAL A 851 37.64 -2.90 7.20
C VAL A 851 37.55 -2.87 8.72
N VAL A 852 36.79 -3.81 9.28
CA VAL A 852 36.60 -4.02 10.72
C VAL A 852 37.36 -5.26 11.20
N VAL A 853 37.21 -6.41 10.51
CA VAL A 853 37.90 -7.67 10.82
C VAL A 853 37.88 -8.63 9.63
N GLU A 854 38.91 -9.48 9.48
CA GLU A 854 38.89 -10.66 8.62
C GLU A 854 38.60 -11.92 9.47
N LEU A 855 37.55 -12.66 9.11
CA LEU A 855 37.03 -13.82 9.85
C LEU A 855 37.53 -15.16 9.29
N VAL A 856 37.87 -15.21 7.99
CA VAL A 856 38.41 -16.38 7.31
C VAL A 856 39.43 -15.91 6.28
N ASN A 857 40.54 -16.62 6.12
CA ASN A 857 41.47 -16.48 4.99
C ASN A 857 42.22 -17.79 4.72
N GLN A 858 41.52 -18.81 4.22
CA GLN A 858 42.07 -20.17 4.07
C GLN A 858 41.37 -21.03 3.01
N GLN A 859 42.04 -22.12 2.61
CA GLN A 859 41.43 -23.23 1.85
C GLN A 859 40.33 -23.95 2.64
N LYS A 860 39.26 -24.35 1.94
CA LYS A 860 38.08 -25.12 2.40
C LYS A 860 37.63 -26.08 1.28
N GLU A 861 36.92 -27.16 1.62
CA GLU A 861 36.43 -28.19 0.68
C GLU A 861 35.02 -27.88 0.14
N LYS A 862 34.43 -28.74 -0.70
CA LYS A 862 32.98 -28.68 -0.99
C LYS A 862 32.19 -28.92 0.31
N GLY A 863 31.23 -28.06 0.63
CA GLY A 863 30.39 -28.19 1.82
C GLY A 863 29.70 -26.90 2.24
N ILE A 864 28.91 -26.96 3.31
CA ILE A 864 28.31 -25.80 3.99
C ILE A 864 29.15 -25.48 5.23
N TYR A 865 29.43 -24.20 5.46
CA TYR A 865 30.25 -23.67 6.53
C TYR A 865 29.53 -22.55 7.28
N ASN A 866 29.76 -22.48 8.59
CA ASN A 866 29.27 -21.44 9.49
C ASN A 866 30.48 -20.80 10.18
N VAL A 867 30.48 -19.47 10.34
CA VAL A 867 31.55 -18.70 10.98
C VAL A 867 30.96 -17.61 11.85
N ASP A 868 31.27 -17.62 13.14
CA ASP A 868 30.72 -16.66 14.10
C ASP A 868 31.50 -15.34 14.11
N PHE A 869 30.77 -14.25 14.26
CA PHE A 869 31.27 -12.88 14.39
C PHE A 869 30.77 -12.26 15.70
N ASP A 870 31.69 -11.76 16.52
CA ASP A 870 31.41 -11.02 17.75
C ASP A 870 31.70 -9.53 17.55
N ALA A 871 30.67 -8.70 17.72
CA ALA A 871 30.72 -7.25 17.60
C ALA A 871 30.66 -6.52 18.97
N SER A 872 30.92 -7.21 20.09
CA SER A 872 30.79 -6.66 21.45
C SER A 872 31.57 -5.35 21.71
N ASN A 873 32.64 -5.11 20.95
CA ASN A 873 33.46 -3.89 21.04
C ASN A 873 33.10 -2.81 19.99
N LEU A 874 31.99 -2.97 19.26
CA LEU A 874 31.56 -2.08 18.18
C LEU A 874 30.29 -1.29 18.54
N SER A 875 30.05 -0.21 17.79
CA SER A 875 28.89 0.69 17.90
C SER A 875 27.70 0.16 17.11
N SER A 876 26.47 0.33 17.61
CA SER A 876 25.24 0.01 16.88
C SER A 876 25.20 0.67 15.50
N GLY A 877 24.71 -0.04 14.48
CA GLY A 877 24.64 0.47 13.11
C GLY A 877 24.77 -0.59 12.02
N LEU A 878 24.92 -0.11 10.78
CA LEU A 878 25.06 -0.95 9.58
C LEU A 878 26.52 -1.39 9.37
N TYR A 879 26.69 -2.71 9.24
CA TYR A 879 27.92 -3.37 8.84
C TYR A 879 27.68 -4.16 7.54
N ILE A 880 28.76 -4.42 6.79
CA ILE A 880 28.74 -5.18 5.55
C ILE A 880 29.78 -6.29 5.65
N TYR A 881 29.45 -7.53 5.32
CA TYR A 881 30.41 -8.62 5.24
C TYR A 881 30.51 -9.13 3.80
N ARG A 882 31.73 -9.41 3.35
CA ARG A 882 32.05 -9.84 1.98
C ARG A 882 32.81 -11.17 2.00
N LEU A 883 32.24 -12.17 1.35
CA LEU A 883 32.91 -13.42 1.03
C LEU A 883 33.60 -13.29 -0.34
N GLN A 884 34.84 -13.74 -0.42
CA GLN A 884 35.59 -13.88 -1.66
C GLN A 884 36.21 -15.26 -1.74
N VAL A 885 35.79 -16.03 -2.73
CA VAL A 885 36.14 -17.43 -2.97
C VAL A 885 36.93 -17.51 -4.27
N ASN A 886 38.07 -18.19 -4.27
CA ASN A 886 38.90 -18.40 -5.46
C ASN A 886 39.23 -19.89 -5.64
N THR A 887 38.94 -20.45 -6.83
CA THR A 887 39.36 -21.80 -7.23
C THR A 887 40.69 -21.78 -8.00
N PRO A 888 41.50 -22.86 -7.97
CA PRO A 888 42.77 -22.92 -8.69
C PRO A 888 42.65 -22.80 -10.23
N ASP A 889 41.46 -23.06 -10.78
CA ASP A 889 41.14 -22.97 -12.21
C ASP A 889 40.33 -21.71 -12.59
N GLY A 890 40.02 -20.84 -11.61
CA GLY A 890 39.21 -19.64 -11.78
C GLY A 890 37.70 -19.83 -11.97
N LYS A 891 37.21 -21.05 -12.25
CA LYS A 891 35.82 -21.28 -12.69
C LYS A 891 34.79 -21.27 -11.55
N GLY A 892 35.22 -21.51 -10.32
CA GLY A 892 34.39 -21.39 -9.12
C GLY A 892 34.67 -20.10 -8.33
N ASN A 893 35.30 -19.10 -8.95
CA ASN A 893 35.52 -17.80 -8.31
C ASN A 893 34.19 -17.11 -8.03
N PHE A 894 33.98 -16.67 -6.80
CA PHE A 894 32.72 -16.08 -6.34
C PHE A 894 32.99 -14.95 -5.35
N THR A 895 32.39 -13.78 -5.55
CA THR A 895 32.46 -12.66 -4.61
C THR A 895 31.05 -12.14 -4.35
N GLN A 896 30.64 -12.07 -3.10
CA GLN A 896 29.35 -11.51 -2.71
C GLN A 896 29.47 -10.77 -1.38
N ALA A 897 28.81 -9.62 -1.27
CA ALA A 897 28.69 -8.85 -0.05
C ALA A 897 27.23 -8.80 0.41
N LYS A 898 27.01 -8.81 1.73
CA LYS A 898 25.69 -8.69 2.36
C LYS A 898 25.73 -7.78 3.57
N LYS A 899 24.58 -7.18 3.89
CA LYS A 899 24.38 -6.21 4.98
C LYS A 899 23.99 -6.93 6.27
N MET A 900 24.46 -6.43 7.42
CA MET A 900 24.00 -6.83 8.75
C MET A 900 23.92 -5.64 9.70
N ILE A 901 22.93 -5.64 10.60
CA ILE A 901 22.64 -4.50 11.48
C ILE A 901 22.91 -4.90 12.93
N LEU A 902 23.85 -4.22 13.58
CA LEU A 902 24.10 -4.36 15.01
C LEU A 902 23.12 -3.47 15.78
N LEU A 903 22.26 -4.09 16.60
CA LEU A 903 21.48 -3.42 17.64
C LEU A 903 22.18 -3.61 18.99
N ARG A 904 22.01 -2.65 19.90
CA ARG A 904 22.61 -2.66 21.24
C ARG A 904 21.74 -1.87 22.21
#